data_AF-A0A257X8W5-F1
#
_entry.id   AF-A0A257X8W5-F1
#
_cell.length_a   1.000
_cell.length_b   1.000
_cell.length_c   1.000
_cell.angle_alpha   90.00
_cell.angle_beta   90.00
_cell.angle_gamma   90.00
#
_symmetry.space_group_name_H-M   'P 1'
#
loop_
_entity.id
_entity.type
_entity.pdbx_description
1 polymer ?
#
loop_
_entity_poly.entity_id
_entity_poly.type
_entity_poly.pdbx_seq_one_letter_code
_entity_poly.pdbx_strand_id
1 'polypeptide(L)'
;MLPRILSTFAAFALLLNTASAAPQWIWLSKDGNKDPQVTFRYRFEVPAKVQSALLELTCDNGADALVNGQKVLTNPDWQEATKVDVSKNLKPGAQNEIIVNGRNKGGVAALIARLTLKLPDDAKPIVVETTDKWEATKTGTTAWQPAIVINDYGKGPWGLALDGKPGGGRNSGPAESIAASEITVPKGFKVEKLYNVPKDQEGSWVALTVDPKGRLIACDQYGSIYRMGVPAIGKTENLKPEKLAIELGKAHGLLAAFDSLYVMVNEDGKNNGLYRLQDTNGDDQYDKIAKLHTMAGGGEHGLHSMTVSPDGKRIFFNCGNHTKLPEGLEDSRPAKIWSEDHILPRMWDANGHARGILAPGGYICSMNPDGSGLELFCYGFRNEFDICFNDQGELFTYDADMEWDIGSPWYRPTRVNHCVSGADYGWRSGSGKWPNYYPDSLPTTLDIGPGSPTGVVAGTGAKFPAKYQHAIFINDWTYGTMWAVNLEAKGASYAATKEEFVFGKPLPLTDVVIHPQDGAMYFAVGGRKTQSGVYRVTYVGDESTAPVKAQPLGEDFKLRASLEAYHTGKVDASKALQDAWSKLNHDDRNVRYAARVAIEKLPVALWQEKVFSETQPVALIEGIIALARVTGAKANSEGGRPTAKPTGTSSGPIGYVSPENVELEGRMLLALGKLVGAKLTLDEQLAALRALELILIRLGKPEADICAQISTALDLVYPTENAFLNRELCQILVAIDSPTVVSKTLALMATAKDDFQEVATDAVLSRNEGYANAARAAAGSRPNAQQISYMFALRNATA
;
A
#
# COMPACT_ATOMS: atom_id res chain seq x y z
N MET A 1 54.03 -44.73 58.86
CA MET A 1 55.29 -45.45 58.62
C MET A 1 55.50 -45.55 57.11
N LEU A 2 56.70 -45.16 56.68
CA LEU A 2 57.29 -45.38 55.35
C LEU A 2 56.71 -44.61 54.12
N PRO A 3 57.56 -44.34 53.11
CA PRO A 3 57.83 -42.97 52.63
C PRO A 3 57.88 -42.82 51.09
N ARG A 4 58.27 -41.61 50.66
CA ARG A 4 58.78 -41.13 49.36
C ARG A 4 59.57 -42.14 48.48
N ILE A 5 59.64 -41.86 47.17
CA ILE A 5 60.85 -41.61 46.31
C ILE A 5 60.47 -41.80 44.81
N LEU A 6 60.47 -40.71 43.99
CA LEU A 6 61.48 -40.32 42.97
C LEU A 6 61.41 -41.21 41.68
N SER A 7 61.47 -40.77 40.42
CA SER A 7 62.05 -39.59 39.75
C SER A 7 61.64 -39.61 38.25
N THR A 8 61.46 -38.42 37.62
CA THR A 8 61.96 -37.96 36.28
C THR A 8 62.16 -38.94 35.12
N PHE A 9 61.91 -38.68 33.82
CA PHE A 9 61.64 -37.49 32.98
C PHE A 9 61.26 -38.04 31.57
N ALA A 10 60.34 -37.41 30.83
CA ALA A 10 60.46 -37.06 29.40
C ALA A 10 59.09 -36.77 28.76
N ALA A 11 59.07 -35.69 27.98
CA ALA A 11 57.92 -35.03 27.37
C ALA A 11 57.17 -35.86 26.31
N PHE A 12 55.85 -35.65 26.18
CA PHE A 12 55.27 -34.97 25.01
C PHE A 12 53.78 -34.63 25.22
N ALA A 13 53.45 -33.39 24.85
CA ALA A 13 52.15 -32.83 24.45
C ALA A 13 50.85 -33.49 24.94
N LEU A 14 50.07 -32.77 25.76
CA LEU A 14 48.60 -32.62 25.60
C LEU A 14 48.08 -31.60 26.62
N LEU A 15 48.26 -30.30 26.33
CA LEU A 15 47.40 -29.25 26.90
C LEU A 15 46.28 -29.01 25.90
N LEU A 16 45.11 -29.59 26.21
CA LEU A 16 43.89 -29.40 25.44
C LEU A 16 43.37 -27.98 25.64
N ASN A 17 43.25 -27.28 24.50
CA ASN A 17 42.59 -26.01 24.32
C ASN A 17 41.23 -25.93 25.05
N THR A 18 41.09 -24.98 25.96
CA THR A 18 39.79 -24.39 26.30
C THR A 18 39.56 -23.20 25.36
N ALA A 19 39.05 -23.50 24.17
CA ALA A 19 38.40 -22.50 23.33
C ALA A 19 36.90 -22.87 23.26
N SER A 20 36.06 -22.01 23.82
CA SER A 20 34.63 -22.00 23.46
C SER A 20 34.57 -21.53 22.02
N ALA A 21 34.54 -22.46 21.07
CA ALA A 21 34.42 -22.14 19.65
C ALA A 21 32.98 -21.74 19.37
N ALA A 22 32.76 -20.57 18.75
CA ALA A 22 31.44 -20.13 18.31
C ALA A 22 30.77 -21.17 17.37
N PRO A 23 29.42 -21.20 17.28
CA PRO A 23 28.70 -22.23 16.52
C PRO A 23 28.94 -22.08 15.02
N GLN A 24 29.55 -23.08 14.41
CA GLN A 24 29.83 -23.10 12.98
C GLN A 24 28.62 -23.54 12.18
N TRP A 25 28.62 -23.21 10.90
CA TRP A 25 27.57 -23.61 9.98
C TRP A 25 27.86 -25.01 9.51
N ILE A 26 26.93 -25.92 9.73
CA ILE A 26 27.12 -27.31 9.34
C ILE A 26 26.09 -27.75 8.31
N TRP A 27 26.52 -28.59 7.37
CA TRP A 27 25.65 -29.30 6.43
C TRP A 27 26.23 -30.68 6.09
N LEU A 28 25.53 -31.44 5.23
CA LEU A 28 26.03 -32.74 4.75
C LEU A 28 27.06 -32.59 3.62
N SER A 29 27.01 -31.50 2.86
CA SER A 29 27.92 -31.16 1.78
C SER A 29 28.04 -29.65 1.58
N LYS A 30 29.13 -29.19 0.93
CA LYS A 30 29.34 -27.76 0.62
C LYS A 30 28.34 -27.20 -0.42
N ASP A 31 27.65 -28.07 -1.13
CA ASP A 31 26.62 -27.71 -2.09
C ASP A 31 25.27 -28.13 -1.52
N GLY A 32 24.56 -27.18 -0.89
CA GLY A 32 23.29 -27.43 -0.21
C GLY A 32 22.23 -28.09 -1.09
N ASN A 33 22.33 -27.95 -2.42
CA ASN A 33 21.37 -28.50 -3.37
C ASN A 33 21.48 -30.02 -3.54
N LYS A 34 22.63 -30.62 -3.20
CA LYS A 34 22.82 -32.09 -3.30
C LYS A 34 22.05 -32.85 -2.23
N ASP A 35 21.80 -32.19 -1.11
CA ASP A 35 21.22 -32.78 0.09
C ASP A 35 20.14 -31.83 0.64
N PRO A 36 18.96 -31.74 0.00
CA PRO A 36 17.91 -30.80 0.37
C PRO A 36 17.19 -31.16 1.69
N GLN A 37 17.43 -32.36 2.23
CA GLN A 37 16.96 -32.79 3.54
C GLN A 37 18.07 -33.54 4.26
N VAL A 38 18.52 -33.00 5.40
CA VAL A 38 19.63 -33.54 6.18
C VAL A 38 19.17 -33.72 7.62
N THR A 39 19.46 -34.89 8.17
CA THR A 39 19.27 -35.17 9.59
C THR A 39 20.62 -35.06 10.30
N PHE A 40 20.68 -34.18 11.29
CA PHE A 40 21.84 -33.95 12.15
C PHE A 40 21.66 -34.62 13.50
N ARG A 41 22.77 -35.03 14.12
CA ARG A 41 22.81 -35.67 15.43
C ARG A 41 23.97 -35.15 16.28
N TYR A 42 23.69 -34.93 17.56
CA TYR A 42 24.71 -34.74 18.58
C TYR A 42 24.37 -35.49 19.86
N ARG A 43 25.37 -36.18 20.44
CA ARG A 43 25.23 -36.92 21.70
C ARG A 43 26.12 -36.31 22.77
N PHE A 44 25.57 -36.17 23.97
CA PHE A 44 26.26 -35.54 25.10
C PHE A 44 25.76 -36.10 26.42
N GLU A 45 26.57 -36.01 27.47
CA GLU A 45 26.19 -36.42 28.82
C GLU A 45 25.80 -35.21 29.67
N VAL A 46 24.77 -35.39 30.50
CA VAL A 46 24.30 -34.36 31.44
C VAL A 46 24.62 -34.85 32.85
N PRO A 47 25.60 -34.28 33.56
CA PRO A 47 26.17 -34.88 34.77
C PRO A 47 25.22 -34.85 35.98
N ALA A 48 24.30 -33.89 36.02
CA ALA A 48 23.33 -33.71 37.09
C ALA A 48 22.08 -32.98 36.57
N LYS A 49 21.05 -32.86 37.40
CA LYS A 49 19.84 -32.09 37.04
C LYS A 49 20.22 -30.63 36.76
N VAL A 50 19.87 -30.13 35.58
CA VAL A 50 20.13 -28.74 35.15
C VAL A 50 19.12 -27.77 35.79
N GLN A 51 19.54 -26.53 36.01
CA GLN A 51 18.65 -25.42 36.38
C GLN A 51 17.82 -24.95 35.17
N SER A 52 18.44 -24.87 33.99
CA SER A 52 17.79 -24.57 32.72
C SER A 52 18.58 -25.17 31.56
N ALA A 53 17.91 -25.41 30.44
CA ALA A 53 18.53 -25.87 29.20
C ALA A 53 17.88 -25.15 28.02
N LEU A 54 18.54 -24.15 27.46
CA LEU A 54 18.00 -23.38 26.34
C LEU A 54 18.58 -23.91 25.03
N LEU A 55 17.73 -24.47 24.17
CA LEU A 55 18.08 -24.83 22.79
C LEU A 55 17.64 -23.72 21.85
N GLU A 56 18.56 -23.24 21.04
CA GLU A 56 18.35 -22.20 20.03
C GLU A 56 18.88 -22.72 18.71
N LEU A 57 18.11 -22.61 17.64
CA LEU A 57 18.60 -22.96 16.31
C LEU A 57 17.97 -22.14 15.19
N THR A 58 18.68 -22.05 14.09
CA THR A 58 18.19 -21.59 12.80
C THR A 58 18.69 -22.54 11.71
N CYS A 59 17.86 -22.81 10.72
CA CYS A 59 18.21 -23.66 9.59
C CYS A 59 17.61 -23.07 8.31
N ASP A 60 18.35 -23.20 7.20
CA ASP A 60 17.83 -22.83 5.89
C ASP A 60 16.48 -23.50 5.61
N ASN A 61 15.50 -22.75 5.13
CA ASN A 61 14.12 -23.21 4.85
C ASN A 61 13.46 -24.10 5.93
N GLY A 62 13.92 -23.94 7.17
CA GLY A 62 13.37 -24.51 8.38
C GLY A 62 13.88 -25.89 8.78
N ALA A 63 13.72 -26.20 10.06
CA ALA A 63 14.06 -27.49 10.65
C ALA A 63 13.09 -27.93 11.75
N ASP A 64 13.12 -29.21 12.09
CA ASP A 64 12.45 -29.75 13.28
C ASP A 64 13.48 -30.35 14.23
N ALA A 65 13.49 -29.93 15.49
CA ALA A 65 14.40 -30.48 16.50
C ALA A 65 13.70 -31.45 17.44
N LEU A 66 14.38 -32.55 17.74
CA LEU A 66 13.98 -33.53 18.73
C LEU A 66 15.09 -33.67 19.78
N VAL A 67 14.68 -33.81 21.04
CA VAL A 67 15.57 -34.17 22.14
C VAL A 67 15.09 -35.49 22.71
N ASN A 68 15.99 -36.50 22.74
CA ASN A 68 15.68 -37.85 23.21
C ASN A 68 14.42 -38.47 22.56
N GLY A 69 14.20 -38.20 21.27
CA GLY A 69 13.08 -38.71 20.49
C GLY A 69 11.77 -37.91 20.60
N GLN A 70 11.71 -36.86 21.44
CA GLN A 70 10.55 -35.98 21.53
C GLN A 70 10.80 -34.70 20.73
N LYS A 71 9.87 -34.33 19.84
CA LYS A 71 9.92 -33.04 19.13
C LYS A 71 9.77 -31.88 20.12
N VAL A 72 10.72 -30.94 20.10
CA VAL A 72 10.79 -29.81 21.04
C VAL A 72 10.63 -28.45 20.37
N LEU A 73 10.98 -28.30 19.08
CA LEU A 73 10.76 -27.05 18.34
C LEU A 73 10.63 -27.30 16.82
N THR A 74 9.95 -26.36 16.16
CA THR A 74 9.95 -26.20 14.70
C THR A 74 10.55 -24.83 14.40
N ASN A 75 11.62 -24.78 13.62
CA ASN A 75 12.13 -23.54 13.03
C ASN A 75 11.54 -23.42 11.61
N PRO A 76 10.79 -22.35 11.29
CA PRO A 76 10.10 -22.23 10.01
C PRO A 76 11.03 -21.81 8.86
N ASP A 77 12.02 -20.96 9.15
CA ASP A 77 12.99 -20.47 8.17
C ASP A 77 14.24 -19.89 8.86
N TRP A 78 15.26 -19.55 8.08
CA TRP A 78 16.55 -19.14 8.60
C TRP A 78 16.62 -17.71 9.17
N GLN A 79 15.69 -16.86 8.75
CA GLN A 79 15.70 -15.42 9.01
C GLN A 79 15.57 -15.09 10.50
N GLU A 80 15.00 -16.00 11.30
CA GLU A 80 14.87 -15.85 12.74
C GLU A 80 15.16 -17.17 13.45
N ALA A 81 16.03 -17.12 14.47
CA ALA A 81 16.32 -18.28 15.30
C ALA A 81 15.15 -18.61 16.22
N THR A 82 14.79 -19.89 16.30
CA THR A 82 13.75 -20.37 17.22
C THR A 82 14.40 -20.90 18.50
N LYS A 83 13.79 -20.61 19.65
CA LYS A 83 14.32 -20.92 20.98
C LYS A 83 13.29 -21.72 21.79
N VAL A 84 13.76 -22.69 22.57
CA VAL A 84 12.91 -23.46 23.48
C VAL A 84 13.70 -23.94 24.70
N ASP A 85 13.06 -23.98 25.87
CA ASP A 85 13.62 -24.62 27.06
C ASP A 85 13.37 -26.14 26.99
N VAL A 86 14.45 -26.92 26.96
CA VAL A 86 14.44 -28.39 26.86
C VAL A 86 14.81 -29.08 28.17
N SER A 87 14.85 -28.37 29.29
CA SER A 87 15.27 -28.91 30.60
C SER A 87 14.48 -30.14 31.03
N LYS A 88 13.18 -30.18 30.69
CA LYS A 88 12.27 -31.30 30.97
C LYS A 88 12.47 -32.51 30.04
N ASN A 89 13.17 -32.34 28.92
CA ASN A 89 13.40 -33.38 27.92
C ASN A 89 14.75 -34.10 28.11
N LEU A 90 15.60 -33.63 29.05
CA LEU A 90 16.91 -34.20 29.35
C LEU A 90 16.86 -35.27 30.44
N LYS A 91 17.76 -36.25 30.34
CA LYS A 91 17.97 -37.34 31.30
C LYS A 91 19.26 -37.09 32.10
N PRO A 92 19.19 -36.69 33.37
CA PRO A 92 20.37 -36.51 34.22
C PRO A 92 21.12 -37.83 34.45
N GLY A 93 22.45 -37.78 34.48
CA GLY A 93 23.32 -38.94 34.71
C GLY A 93 23.34 -39.95 33.55
N ALA A 94 22.83 -39.57 32.37
CA ALA A 94 22.75 -40.42 31.19
C ALA A 94 23.16 -39.68 29.91
N GLN A 95 23.39 -40.44 28.84
CA GLN A 95 23.58 -39.89 27.50
C GLN A 95 22.26 -39.33 26.95
N ASN A 96 22.34 -38.14 26.39
CA ASN A 96 21.26 -37.40 25.74
C ASN A 96 21.57 -37.20 24.26
N GLU A 97 20.53 -37.08 23.45
CA GLU A 97 20.66 -36.91 22.00
C GLU A 97 19.80 -35.75 21.50
N ILE A 98 20.39 -34.90 20.65
CA ILE A 98 19.68 -33.92 19.83
C ILE A 98 19.66 -34.43 18.40
N ILE A 99 18.47 -34.48 17.80
CA ILE A 99 18.28 -34.70 16.37
C ILE A 99 17.69 -33.43 15.77
N VAL A 100 18.25 -32.96 14.65
CA VAL A 100 17.68 -31.84 13.89
C VAL A 100 17.45 -32.29 12.46
N ASN A 101 16.20 -32.23 11.99
CA ASN A 101 15.85 -32.50 10.60
C ASN A 101 15.80 -31.16 9.86
N GLY A 102 16.88 -30.82 9.17
CA GLY A 102 17.01 -29.63 8.34
C GLY A 102 16.45 -29.83 6.94
N ARG A 103 15.88 -28.76 6.39
CA ARG A 103 15.38 -28.69 5.01
C ARG A 103 16.22 -27.69 4.21
N ASN A 104 16.12 -27.71 2.90
CA ASN A 104 16.68 -26.70 2.00
C ASN A 104 15.90 -26.76 0.68
N LYS A 105 15.56 -25.61 0.11
CA LYS A 105 14.81 -25.43 -1.14
C LYS A 105 15.65 -24.76 -2.24
N GLY A 106 16.93 -24.50 -2.00
CA GLY A 106 17.90 -24.07 -3.00
C GLY A 106 18.95 -23.09 -2.43
N GLY A 107 20.18 -23.16 -2.93
CA GLY A 107 21.26 -22.25 -2.55
C GLY A 107 22.18 -22.78 -1.45
N VAL A 108 22.75 -21.87 -0.65
CA VAL A 108 23.62 -22.23 0.48
C VAL A 108 22.72 -22.81 1.58
N ALA A 109 23.05 -23.99 2.11
CA ALA A 109 22.32 -24.60 3.22
C ALA A 109 23.18 -24.66 4.48
N ALA A 110 22.58 -24.36 5.63
CA ALA A 110 23.25 -24.44 6.91
C ALA A 110 22.26 -24.75 8.04
N LEU A 111 22.77 -25.46 9.04
CA LEU A 111 22.22 -25.51 10.38
C LEU A 111 23.19 -24.78 11.32
N ILE A 112 22.63 -23.92 12.19
CA ILE A 112 23.33 -23.33 13.32
C ILE A 112 22.49 -23.60 14.56
N ALA A 113 23.08 -24.23 15.57
CA ALA A 113 22.39 -24.50 16.83
C ALA A 113 23.32 -24.30 18.04
N ARG A 114 22.74 -23.86 19.15
CA ARG A 114 23.36 -23.73 20.46
C ARG A 114 22.42 -24.27 21.53
N LEU A 115 22.92 -25.18 22.35
CA LEU A 115 22.27 -25.62 23.59
C LEU A 115 23.13 -25.16 24.77
N THR A 116 22.54 -24.34 25.65
CA THR A 116 23.19 -23.85 26.86
C THR A 116 22.54 -24.51 28.08
N LEU A 117 23.32 -25.33 28.81
CA LEU A 117 22.90 -25.98 30.05
C LEU A 117 23.47 -25.23 31.25
N LYS A 118 22.59 -24.74 32.12
CA LYS A 118 22.99 -24.15 33.40
C LYS A 118 22.95 -25.22 34.48
N LEU A 119 24.11 -25.48 35.11
CA LEU A 119 24.23 -26.45 36.20
C LEU A 119 23.97 -25.78 37.58
N PRO A 120 23.67 -26.56 38.63
CA PRO A 120 23.60 -26.07 40.01
C PRO A 120 24.93 -25.49 40.54
N ASP A 121 24.87 -24.77 41.67
CA ASP A 121 26.02 -24.34 42.49
C ASP A 121 27.11 -23.53 41.75
N ASP A 122 26.69 -22.62 40.87
CA ASP A 122 27.57 -21.77 40.04
C ASP A 122 28.60 -22.56 39.19
N ALA A 123 28.35 -23.85 38.96
CA ALA A 123 29.16 -24.67 38.08
C ALA A 123 29.13 -24.11 36.65
N LYS A 124 30.26 -24.21 35.95
CA LYS A 124 30.41 -23.70 34.58
C LYS A 124 29.31 -24.30 33.67
N PRO A 125 28.63 -23.47 32.85
CA PRO A 125 27.61 -23.97 31.94
C PRO A 125 28.22 -24.91 30.91
N ILE A 126 27.46 -25.93 30.53
CA ILE A 126 27.81 -26.79 29.39
C ILE A 126 27.18 -26.17 28.15
N VAL A 127 27.99 -25.90 27.13
CA VAL A 127 27.54 -25.34 25.86
C VAL A 127 27.80 -26.37 24.76
N VAL A 128 26.76 -26.72 24.03
CA VAL A 128 26.81 -27.59 22.84
C VAL A 128 26.48 -26.72 21.64
N GLU A 129 27.39 -26.66 20.68
CA GLU A 129 27.27 -25.81 19.49
C GLU A 129 27.51 -26.63 18.23
N THR A 130 26.92 -26.21 17.11
CA THR A 130 27.16 -26.82 15.80
C THR A 130 28.63 -26.67 15.42
N THR A 131 29.28 -27.79 15.17
CA THR A 131 30.71 -27.93 14.81
C THR A 131 30.87 -29.20 13.99
N ASP A 132 32.08 -29.48 13.51
CA ASP A 132 32.44 -30.77 12.87
C ASP A 132 32.24 -32.01 13.77
N LYS A 133 31.96 -31.83 15.07
CA LYS A 133 31.61 -32.89 16.02
C LYS A 133 30.17 -33.39 15.92
N TRP A 134 29.33 -32.69 15.17
CA TRP A 134 27.99 -33.18 14.85
C TRP A 134 28.10 -34.26 13.77
N GLU A 135 27.16 -35.20 13.78
CA GLU A 135 27.00 -36.15 12.69
C GLU A 135 25.84 -35.70 11.81
N ALA A 136 25.92 -35.95 10.51
CA ALA A 136 24.89 -35.65 9.54
C ALA A 136 24.65 -36.85 8.62
N THR A 137 23.43 -36.99 8.13
CA THR A 137 23.07 -38.00 7.14
C THR A 137 21.92 -37.52 6.26
N LYS A 138 21.71 -38.13 5.10
CA LYS A 138 20.51 -37.88 4.30
C LYS A 138 19.30 -38.33 5.10
N THR A 139 18.28 -37.48 5.18
CA THR A 139 17.05 -37.81 5.92
C THR A 139 16.46 -39.13 5.41
N GLY A 140 16.11 -40.02 6.35
CA GLY A 140 15.60 -41.36 6.04
C GLY A 140 16.68 -42.44 5.86
N THR A 141 17.96 -42.13 6.07
CA THR A 141 19.07 -43.11 5.99
C THR A 141 19.80 -43.29 7.32
N THR A 142 20.62 -44.33 7.43
CA THR A 142 21.42 -44.65 8.64
C THR A 142 22.92 -44.46 8.44
N ALA A 143 23.34 -43.90 7.30
CA ALA A 143 24.75 -43.68 6.95
C ALA A 143 25.25 -42.35 7.55
N TRP A 144 25.55 -42.36 8.84
CA TRP A 144 26.06 -41.20 9.56
C TRP A 144 27.51 -40.90 9.19
N GLN A 145 27.80 -39.62 8.95
CA GLN A 145 29.16 -39.11 8.74
C GLN A 145 29.33 -37.80 9.53
N PRO A 146 30.56 -37.37 9.85
CA PRO A 146 30.79 -36.05 10.44
C PRO A 146 30.16 -34.95 9.59
N ALA A 147 29.52 -33.98 10.22
CA ALA A 147 28.94 -32.83 9.55
C ALA A 147 30.05 -31.94 8.98
N ILE A 148 29.86 -31.45 7.76
CA ILE A 148 30.84 -30.59 7.10
C ILE A 148 30.60 -29.17 7.57
N VAL A 149 31.65 -28.54 8.10
CA VAL A 149 31.65 -27.09 8.37
C VAL A 149 31.67 -26.33 7.05
N ILE A 150 30.61 -25.58 6.81
CA ILE A 150 30.39 -24.78 5.60
C ILE A 150 30.99 -23.38 5.76
N ASN A 151 30.84 -22.78 6.95
CA ASN A 151 31.36 -21.46 7.26
C ASN A 151 31.44 -21.22 8.78
N ASP A 152 32.11 -20.14 9.16
CA ASP A 152 32.19 -19.70 10.56
C ASP A 152 30.95 -18.90 10.98
N TYR A 153 30.64 -18.93 12.29
CA TYR A 153 29.61 -18.08 12.88
C TYR A 153 29.88 -16.59 12.59
N GLY A 154 28.85 -15.81 12.28
CA GLY A 154 29.00 -14.38 11.97
C GLY A 154 29.24 -14.03 10.50
N LYS A 155 29.37 -15.01 9.59
CA LYS A 155 29.48 -14.76 8.13
C LYS A 155 28.10 -14.57 7.46
N GLY A 156 28.01 -14.06 6.23
CA GLY A 156 26.70 -13.85 5.57
C GLY A 156 26.25 -15.08 4.76
N PRO A 157 24.95 -15.41 4.64
CA PRO A 157 23.75 -14.66 5.03
C PRO A 157 23.20 -14.90 6.47
N TRP A 158 23.74 -15.81 7.29
CA TRP A 158 23.16 -16.10 8.64
C TRP A 158 23.73 -15.27 9.79
N GLY A 159 24.95 -14.76 9.69
CA GLY A 159 25.68 -13.97 10.71
C GLY A 159 25.59 -14.52 12.12
N LEU A 160 25.20 -13.64 13.04
CA LEU A 160 25.04 -13.95 14.46
C LEU A 160 23.55 -14.20 14.76
N ALA A 161 22.92 -15.09 13.99
CA ALA A 161 21.47 -15.36 14.03
C ALA A 161 20.96 -15.69 15.45
N LEU A 162 21.73 -16.44 16.24
CA LEU A 162 21.32 -16.83 17.60
C LEU A 162 21.37 -15.64 18.58
N ASP A 163 22.18 -14.63 18.28
CA ASP A 163 22.37 -13.43 19.11
C ASP A 163 21.52 -12.23 18.63
N GLY A 164 20.53 -12.47 17.77
CA GLY A 164 19.62 -11.44 17.25
C GLY A 164 20.26 -10.48 16.25
N LYS A 165 21.40 -10.85 15.67
CA LYS A 165 22.11 -10.08 14.64
C LYS A 165 22.38 -10.97 13.41
N PRO A 166 21.33 -11.44 12.70
CA PRO A 166 21.52 -12.22 11.49
C PRO A 166 22.40 -11.46 10.48
N GLY A 167 23.28 -12.18 9.80
CA GLY A 167 24.38 -11.63 9.00
C GLY A 167 23.94 -11.38 7.59
N GLY A 168 23.49 -10.16 7.38
CA GLY A 168 22.65 -9.84 6.27
C GLY A 168 21.58 -9.03 6.94
N GLY A 169 21.63 -7.71 6.77
CA GLY A 169 20.54 -6.87 7.23
C GLY A 169 19.23 -7.32 6.56
N ARG A 170 18.22 -6.46 6.56
CA ARG A 170 17.07 -6.57 5.65
C ARG A 170 17.46 -6.49 4.14
N ASN A 171 18.73 -6.78 3.80
CA ASN A 171 19.47 -6.50 2.58
C ASN A 171 20.19 -7.72 1.96
N SER A 172 20.03 -8.96 2.46
CA SER A 172 20.64 -10.16 1.87
C SER A 172 19.90 -10.71 0.63
N GLY A 173 19.42 -9.80 -0.24
CA GLY A 173 18.94 -10.17 -1.56
C GLY A 173 20.10 -10.66 -2.46
N PRO A 174 19.80 -11.32 -3.59
CA PRO A 174 20.81 -11.71 -4.56
C PRO A 174 21.63 -10.49 -5.01
N ALA A 175 22.91 -10.70 -5.32
CA ALA A 175 23.79 -9.65 -5.85
C ALA A 175 23.36 -9.16 -7.25
N GLU A 176 22.57 -9.96 -7.95
CA GLU A 176 22.00 -9.66 -9.26
C GLU A 176 20.48 -9.55 -9.15
N SER A 177 19.91 -8.53 -9.79
CA SER A 177 18.49 -8.50 -10.09
C SER A 177 18.14 -9.53 -11.17
N ILE A 178 16.87 -9.94 -11.22
CA ILE A 178 16.33 -11.00 -12.10
C ILE A 178 16.83 -10.89 -13.55
N ALA A 179 17.12 -12.03 -14.19
CA ALA A 179 17.57 -12.01 -15.58
C ALA A 179 16.42 -11.62 -16.52
N ALA A 180 16.71 -10.91 -17.61
CA ALA A 180 15.67 -10.53 -18.59
C ALA A 180 14.94 -11.76 -19.20
N SER A 181 15.61 -12.91 -19.28
CA SER A 181 15.02 -14.18 -19.74
C SER A 181 14.01 -14.80 -18.78
N GLU A 182 13.98 -14.34 -17.53
CA GLU A 182 13.03 -14.80 -16.49
C GLU A 182 11.83 -13.84 -16.34
N ILE A 183 11.82 -12.75 -17.11
CA ILE A 183 10.73 -11.78 -17.16
C ILE A 183 9.80 -12.18 -18.31
N THR A 184 8.52 -12.31 -18.00
CA THR A 184 7.48 -12.60 -18.98
C THR A 184 6.87 -11.32 -19.52
N VAL A 185 6.69 -11.27 -20.85
CA VAL A 185 6.02 -10.19 -21.58
C VAL A 185 5.10 -10.77 -22.66
N PRO A 186 4.10 -10.01 -23.16
CA PRO A 186 3.24 -10.44 -24.24
C PRO A 186 4.02 -10.81 -25.50
N LYS A 187 3.38 -11.61 -26.36
CA LYS A 187 3.93 -11.97 -27.67
C LYS A 187 4.29 -10.71 -28.46
N GLY A 188 5.46 -10.76 -29.10
CA GLY A 188 5.98 -9.64 -29.90
C GLY A 188 6.73 -8.60 -29.08
N PHE A 189 6.78 -8.71 -27.74
CA PHE A 189 7.63 -7.87 -26.90
C PHE A 189 8.94 -8.58 -26.51
N LYS A 190 9.96 -7.79 -26.22
CA LYS A 190 11.27 -8.23 -25.74
C LYS A 190 11.71 -7.36 -24.56
N VAL A 191 12.31 -7.99 -23.56
CA VAL A 191 12.96 -7.32 -22.42
C VAL A 191 14.48 -7.42 -22.53
N GLU A 192 15.16 -6.35 -22.17
CA GLU A 192 16.61 -6.26 -22.06
C GLU A 192 16.99 -5.73 -20.68
N LYS A 193 17.89 -6.41 -19.95
CA LYS A 193 18.50 -5.87 -18.72
C LYS A 193 19.63 -4.94 -19.14
N LEU A 194 19.51 -3.66 -18.81
CA LEU A 194 20.49 -2.64 -19.18
C LEU A 194 21.54 -2.47 -18.10
N TYR A 195 21.12 -2.53 -16.83
CA TYR A 195 22.00 -2.26 -15.72
C TYR A 195 21.62 -3.07 -14.48
N ASN A 196 22.63 -3.68 -13.84
CA ASN A 196 22.50 -4.24 -12.49
C ASN A 196 23.10 -3.23 -11.51
N VAL A 197 22.27 -2.59 -10.70
CA VAL A 197 22.71 -1.49 -9.82
C VAL A 197 23.61 -2.06 -8.71
N PRO A 198 24.87 -1.63 -8.57
CA PRO A 198 25.75 -2.08 -7.51
C PRO A 198 25.24 -1.58 -6.16
N LYS A 199 24.46 -2.41 -5.47
CA LYS A 199 23.70 -2.04 -4.28
C LYS A 199 24.52 -1.35 -3.18
N ASP A 200 25.75 -1.81 -2.94
CA ASP A 200 26.62 -1.26 -1.90
C ASP A 200 27.21 0.12 -2.26
N GLN A 201 27.14 0.52 -3.53
CA GLN A 201 27.67 1.78 -4.04
C GLN A 201 26.56 2.77 -4.42
N GLU A 202 25.50 2.26 -5.05
CA GLU A 202 24.45 3.05 -5.69
C GLU A 202 23.06 2.84 -5.09
N GLY A 203 22.93 1.95 -4.10
CA GLY A 203 21.71 1.75 -3.34
C GLY A 203 20.60 1.02 -4.11
N SER A 204 19.36 1.48 -3.92
CA SER A 204 18.15 0.85 -4.47
C SER A 204 17.27 1.90 -5.13
N TRP A 205 17.21 1.87 -6.45
CA TRP A 205 16.60 2.93 -7.26
C TRP A 205 15.07 2.83 -7.26
N VAL A 206 14.41 3.95 -6.99
CA VAL A 206 12.94 4.03 -6.84
C VAL A 206 12.26 5.08 -7.71
N ALA A 207 13.03 5.94 -8.37
CA ALA A 207 12.50 6.98 -9.26
C ALA A 207 13.32 7.03 -10.55
N LEU A 208 12.66 7.32 -11.67
CA LEU A 208 13.20 7.43 -13.01
C LEU A 208 12.60 8.65 -13.73
N THR A 209 13.41 9.33 -14.53
CA THR A 209 12.93 10.30 -15.52
C THR A 209 13.88 10.33 -16.72
N VAL A 210 13.47 10.93 -17.83
CA VAL A 210 14.29 11.06 -19.04
C VAL A 210 14.65 12.53 -19.24
N ASP A 211 15.94 12.83 -19.30
CA ASP A 211 16.40 14.20 -19.53
C ASP A 211 16.26 14.62 -21.02
N PRO A 212 16.39 15.92 -21.34
CA PRO A 212 16.25 16.40 -22.72
C PRO A 212 17.25 15.79 -23.72
N LYS A 213 18.37 15.22 -23.24
CA LYS A 213 19.38 14.55 -24.07
C LYS A 213 19.10 13.06 -24.26
N GLY A 214 17.99 12.53 -23.73
CA GLY A 214 17.64 11.11 -23.83
C GLY A 214 18.45 10.22 -22.88
N ARG A 215 18.93 10.76 -21.76
CA ARG A 215 19.57 9.98 -20.69
C ARG A 215 18.55 9.71 -19.60
N LEU A 216 18.68 8.57 -18.94
CA LEU A 216 17.91 8.27 -17.73
C LEU A 216 18.51 8.99 -16.54
N ILE A 217 17.68 9.61 -15.72
CA ILE A 217 18.04 10.05 -14.37
C ILE A 217 17.29 9.17 -13.39
N ALA A 218 18.00 8.64 -12.40
CA ALA A 218 17.45 7.74 -11.39
C ALA A 218 17.82 8.20 -9.98
N CYS A 219 17.00 7.87 -8.98
CA CYS A 219 17.33 8.15 -7.59
C CYS A 219 17.31 6.88 -6.73
N ASP A 220 18.37 6.71 -5.93
CA ASP A 220 18.36 5.79 -4.79
C ASP A 220 17.41 6.29 -3.70
N GLN A 221 16.54 5.40 -3.20
CA GLN A 221 15.54 5.70 -2.17
C GLN A 221 16.15 6.44 -0.96
N TYR A 222 17.36 6.04 -0.55
CA TYR A 222 18.02 6.58 0.64
C TYR A 222 19.31 7.34 0.35
N GLY A 223 19.61 7.60 -0.91
CA GLY A 223 20.93 8.09 -1.33
C GLY A 223 20.88 9.11 -2.45
N SER A 224 21.80 8.99 -3.40
CA SER A 224 22.08 10.02 -4.41
C SER A 224 21.25 9.88 -5.68
N ILE A 225 21.34 10.88 -6.55
CA ILE A 225 20.77 10.87 -7.90
C ILE A 225 21.87 10.52 -8.90
N TYR A 226 21.54 9.66 -9.85
CA TYR A 226 22.44 9.15 -10.88
C TYR A 226 21.89 9.48 -12.27
N ARG A 227 22.79 9.70 -13.23
CA ARG A 227 22.46 9.90 -14.64
C ARG A 227 23.14 8.81 -15.46
N MET A 228 22.38 8.19 -16.36
CA MET A 228 22.81 7.02 -17.11
C MET A 228 22.48 7.21 -18.59
N GLY A 229 23.48 7.06 -19.45
CA GLY A 229 23.25 6.99 -20.90
C GLY A 229 22.43 5.76 -21.29
N VAL A 230 21.71 5.86 -22.40
CA VAL A 230 20.88 4.77 -22.93
C VAL A 230 21.53 4.23 -24.21
N PRO A 231 21.88 2.93 -24.27
CA PRO A 231 22.50 2.34 -25.45
C PRO A 231 21.45 2.17 -26.56
N ALA A 232 21.88 2.01 -27.81
CA ALA A 232 20.97 1.74 -28.92
C ALA A 232 20.09 0.50 -28.65
N ILE A 233 18.87 0.50 -29.20
CA ILE A 233 17.96 -0.66 -29.10
C ILE A 233 18.65 -1.93 -29.60
N GLY A 234 18.56 -3.03 -28.83
CA GLY A 234 19.28 -4.27 -29.14
C GLY A 234 20.69 -4.37 -28.55
N LYS A 235 21.19 -3.32 -27.89
CA LYS A 235 22.51 -3.28 -27.23
C LYS A 235 22.35 -3.14 -25.72
N THR A 236 23.15 -3.91 -24.97
CA THR A 236 23.22 -3.92 -23.51
C THR A 236 24.68 -3.70 -23.08
N GLU A 237 25.22 -2.53 -23.39
CA GLU A 237 26.59 -2.18 -23.07
C GLU A 237 26.80 -2.10 -21.55
N ASN A 238 28.05 -2.20 -21.08
CA ASN A 238 28.36 -2.04 -19.67
C ASN A 238 28.24 -0.55 -19.28
N LEU A 239 27.02 -0.11 -19.01
CA LEU A 239 26.69 1.26 -18.63
C LEU A 239 27.39 1.62 -17.32
N LYS A 240 27.89 2.85 -17.25
CA LYS A 240 28.48 3.43 -16.05
C LYS A 240 27.70 4.70 -15.72
N PRO A 241 26.62 4.60 -14.93
CA PRO A 241 25.92 5.77 -14.44
C PRO A 241 26.89 6.72 -13.73
N GLU A 242 26.71 8.02 -13.92
CA GLU A 242 27.42 9.04 -13.18
C GLU A 242 26.56 9.50 -12.01
N LYS A 243 27.16 9.61 -10.83
CA LYS A 243 26.51 10.30 -9.71
C LYS A 243 26.49 11.80 -10.02
N LEU A 244 25.32 12.43 -9.95
CA LEU A 244 25.21 13.88 -10.15
C LEU A 244 25.95 14.64 -9.03
N ALA A 245 26.64 15.72 -9.40
CA ALA A 245 27.46 16.52 -8.49
C ALA A 245 26.61 17.49 -7.63
N ILE A 246 25.62 16.96 -6.93
CA ILE A 246 24.66 17.69 -6.09
C ILE A 246 24.53 17.05 -4.71
N GLU A 247 24.34 17.87 -3.68
CA GLU A 247 24.04 17.40 -2.32
C GLU A 247 22.53 17.27 -2.09
N LEU A 248 21.85 16.57 -3.01
CA LEU A 248 20.42 16.28 -2.95
C LEU A 248 20.16 14.86 -3.46
N GLY A 249 19.12 14.21 -2.93
CA GLY A 249 18.70 12.86 -3.33
C GLY A 249 17.52 12.39 -2.52
N LYS A 250 17.46 11.09 -2.19
CA LYS A 250 16.38 10.52 -1.35
C LYS A 250 14.98 10.80 -1.89
N ALA A 251 14.88 10.81 -3.21
CA ALA A 251 13.71 11.25 -3.94
C ALA A 251 12.87 10.04 -4.37
N HIS A 252 11.56 10.18 -4.21
CA HIS A 252 10.59 9.19 -4.69
C HIS A 252 10.00 9.57 -6.04
N GLY A 253 10.19 10.81 -6.49
CA GLY A 253 9.75 11.28 -7.80
C GLY A 253 10.76 12.22 -8.43
N LEU A 254 10.93 12.07 -9.74
CA LEU A 254 11.81 12.88 -10.58
C LEU A 254 11.05 13.30 -11.83
N LEU A 255 11.24 14.55 -12.27
CA LEU A 255 10.69 15.03 -13.53
C LEU A 255 11.66 15.99 -14.19
N ALA A 256 12.17 15.64 -15.37
CA ALA A 256 12.86 16.59 -16.24
C ALA A 256 11.84 17.30 -17.14
N ALA A 257 11.64 18.60 -16.91
CA ALA A 257 10.72 19.43 -17.68
C ALA A 257 11.09 20.91 -17.52
N PHE A 258 10.58 21.79 -18.39
CA PHE A 258 10.73 23.25 -18.24
C PHE A 258 12.19 23.71 -18.02
N ASP A 259 13.12 23.10 -18.76
CA ASP A 259 14.58 23.32 -18.65
C ASP A 259 15.10 23.15 -17.22
N SER A 260 14.58 22.17 -16.49
CA SER A 260 14.88 21.92 -15.09
C SER A 260 14.69 20.45 -14.72
N LEU A 261 15.34 20.04 -13.64
CA LEU A 261 15.04 18.78 -12.95
C LEU A 261 14.25 19.12 -11.68
N TYR A 262 13.03 18.59 -11.59
CA TYR A 262 12.21 18.64 -10.40
C TYR A 262 12.42 17.37 -9.58
N VAL A 263 12.59 17.52 -8.27
CA VAL A 263 12.97 16.44 -7.35
C VAL A 263 12.03 16.45 -6.15
N MET A 264 11.28 15.36 -5.96
CA MET A 264 10.41 15.16 -4.80
C MET A 264 11.16 14.41 -3.70
N VAL A 265 11.74 15.14 -2.75
CA VAL A 265 12.53 14.58 -1.66
C VAL A 265 11.60 14.04 -0.56
N ASN A 266 11.76 12.76 -0.21
CA ASN A 266 10.83 12.04 0.67
C ASN A 266 11.49 11.36 1.88
N GLU A 267 12.77 11.01 1.82
CA GLU A 267 13.46 10.26 2.88
C GLU A 267 14.48 11.11 3.67
N ASP A 268 14.35 12.44 3.64
CA ASP A 268 15.27 13.40 4.27
C ASP A 268 14.65 14.19 5.45
N GLY A 269 13.49 13.72 5.95
CA GLY A 269 12.84 14.24 7.16
C GLY A 269 12.42 15.70 7.02
N LYS A 270 13.01 16.60 7.81
CA LYS A 270 12.68 18.04 7.78
C LYS A 270 12.97 18.71 6.43
N ASN A 271 13.83 18.09 5.62
CA ASN A 271 14.17 18.58 4.29
C ASN A 271 13.21 18.08 3.22
N ASN A 272 12.24 17.21 3.54
CA ASN A 272 11.25 16.74 2.57
C ASN A 272 10.51 17.91 1.91
N GLY A 273 10.16 17.73 0.64
CA GLY A 273 9.54 18.76 -0.18
C GLY A 273 9.90 18.65 -1.66
N LEU A 274 9.40 19.61 -2.42
CA LEU A 274 9.61 19.70 -3.86
C LEU A 274 10.71 20.72 -4.17
N TYR A 275 11.71 20.28 -4.93
CA TYR A 275 12.87 21.07 -5.32
C TYR A 275 12.94 21.21 -6.84
N ARG A 276 13.52 22.33 -7.30
CA ARG A 276 13.86 22.60 -8.70
C ARG A 276 15.36 22.81 -8.83
N LEU A 277 15.95 22.09 -9.76
CA LEU A 277 17.38 22.09 -10.08
C LEU A 277 17.57 22.63 -11.49
N GLN A 278 18.56 23.50 -11.66
CA GLN A 278 18.87 24.16 -12.93
C GLN A 278 20.37 24.12 -13.21
N ASP A 279 20.72 23.90 -14.47
CA ASP A 279 22.04 24.18 -15.05
C ASP A 279 22.01 25.61 -15.59
N THR A 280 22.70 26.54 -14.92
CA THR A 280 22.73 27.96 -15.25
C THR A 280 24.02 28.39 -15.97
N ASN A 281 25.02 27.51 -16.04
CA ASN A 281 26.31 27.78 -16.66
C ASN A 281 26.56 26.97 -17.96
N GLY A 282 25.68 26.02 -18.28
CA GLY A 282 25.72 25.17 -19.48
C GLY A 282 26.74 24.04 -19.43
N ASP A 283 27.23 23.66 -18.24
CA ASP A 283 28.24 22.60 -18.07
C ASP A 283 27.65 21.18 -17.97
N ASP A 284 26.34 21.05 -18.16
CA ASP A 284 25.59 19.80 -18.03
C ASP A 284 25.59 19.24 -16.61
N GLN A 285 25.73 20.09 -15.59
CA GLN A 285 25.50 19.82 -14.17
C GLN A 285 24.52 20.84 -13.58
N TYR A 286 23.81 20.43 -12.52
CA TYR A 286 22.86 21.32 -11.86
C TYR A 286 23.57 22.13 -10.76
N ASP A 287 23.81 23.42 -10.98
CA ASP A 287 24.47 24.32 -10.02
C ASP A 287 23.50 25.09 -9.12
N LYS A 288 22.24 25.27 -9.55
CA LYS A 288 21.23 26.02 -8.80
C LYS A 288 20.14 25.10 -8.26
N ILE A 289 19.98 25.07 -6.94
CA ILE A 289 18.97 24.28 -6.22
C ILE A 289 18.02 25.23 -5.48
N ALA A 290 16.72 25.14 -5.78
CA ALA A 290 15.68 25.92 -5.11
C ALA A 290 14.62 24.98 -4.53
N LYS A 291 14.30 25.12 -3.24
CA LYS A 291 13.12 24.47 -2.65
C LYS A 291 11.88 25.28 -3.02
N LEU A 292 10.95 24.67 -3.73
CA LEU A 292 9.70 25.31 -4.14
C LEU A 292 8.65 25.23 -3.03
N HIS A 293 8.44 24.02 -2.49
CA HIS A 293 7.43 23.78 -1.46
C HIS A 293 7.96 22.88 -0.35
N THR A 294 7.67 23.26 0.89
CA THR A 294 7.82 22.40 2.07
C THR A 294 6.56 21.57 2.24
N MET A 295 6.74 20.27 2.41
CA MET A 295 5.67 19.30 2.64
C MET A 295 6.09 18.38 3.78
N ALA A 296 5.36 18.44 4.89
CA ALA A 296 5.63 17.62 6.05
C ALA A 296 5.01 16.23 5.87
N GLY A 297 5.86 15.21 5.82
CA GLY A 297 5.48 13.82 5.54
C GLY A 297 6.75 13.01 5.31
N GLY A 298 6.63 11.77 4.84
CA GLY A 298 7.78 10.95 4.48
C GLY A 298 7.49 9.45 4.46
N GLY A 299 8.47 8.68 3.99
CA GLY A 299 8.40 7.23 3.93
C GLY A 299 7.46 6.70 2.84
N GLU A 300 6.98 5.49 3.02
CA GLU A 300 6.24 4.75 1.98
C GLU A 300 4.91 5.40 1.55
N HIS A 301 4.30 6.22 2.42
CA HIS A 301 3.04 6.95 2.20
C HIS A 301 3.25 8.47 2.14
N GLY A 302 4.44 8.86 1.70
CA GLY A 302 4.96 10.21 1.79
C GLY A 302 4.70 11.04 0.53
N LEU A 303 5.74 11.76 0.11
CA LEU A 303 5.76 12.56 -1.09
C LEU A 303 6.26 11.68 -2.23
N HIS A 304 5.59 11.67 -3.38
CA HIS A 304 5.91 10.72 -4.44
C HIS A 304 6.26 11.41 -5.76
N SER A 305 5.38 11.33 -6.76
CA SER A 305 5.72 11.61 -8.15
C SER A 305 5.14 12.92 -8.66
N MET A 306 5.42 13.21 -9.93
CA MET A 306 4.91 14.38 -10.63
C MET A 306 4.91 14.17 -12.14
N THR A 307 4.00 14.86 -12.82
CA THR A 307 3.85 14.82 -14.28
C THR A 307 3.48 16.19 -14.84
N VAL A 308 3.70 16.40 -16.14
CA VAL A 308 3.36 17.66 -16.82
C VAL A 308 1.92 17.60 -17.32
N SER A 309 1.18 18.71 -17.20
CA SER A 309 -0.17 18.82 -17.73
C SER A 309 -0.21 18.65 -19.26
N PRO A 310 -1.33 18.19 -19.84
CA PRO A 310 -1.42 17.95 -21.29
C PRO A 310 -1.17 19.21 -22.15
N ASP A 311 -1.47 20.39 -21.62
CA ASP A 311 -1.21 21.67 -22.29
C ASP A 311 0.24 22.16 -22.16
N GLY A 312 1.09 21.43 -21.44
CA GLY A 312 2.49 21.73 -21.25
C GLY A 312 2.76 22.95 -20.39
N LYS A 313 1.84 23.36 -19.50
CA LYS A 313 1.96 24.61 -18.73
C LYS A 313 2.13 24.44 -17.23
N ARG A 314 1.69 23.32 -16.66
CA ARG A 314 1.67 23.07 -15.22
C ARG A 314 2.31 21.74 -14.87
N ILE A 315 2.74 21.63 -13.62
CA ILE A 315 3.21 20.37 -13.03
C ILE A 315 2.14 19.91 -12.05
N PHE A 316 1.73 18.65 -12.17
CA PHE A 316 0.88 17.96 -11.21
C PHE A 316 1.76 17.05 -10.36
N PHE A 317 1.48 16.94 -9.07
CA PHE A 317 2.22 16.06 -8.16
C PHE A 317 1.31 15.45 -7.10
N ASN A 318 1.68 14.28 -6.59
CA ASN A 318 0.88 13.49 -5.67
C ASN A 318 1.63 13.17 -4.37
N CYS A 319 0.86 13.02 -3.29
CA CYS A 319 1.35 12.74 -1.95
C CYS A 319 0.39 11.79 -1.24
N GLY A 320 0.92 10.72 -0.65
CA GLY A 320 0.15 9.76 0.13
C GLY A 320 -0.38 10.35 1.45
N ASN A 321 -1.23 9.57 2.12
CA ASN A 321 -1.98 10.00 3.30
C ASN A 321 -1.14 10.32 4.54
N HIS A 322 0.17 10.02 4.57
CA HIS A 322 1.05 10.43 5.68
C HIS A 322 1.67 11.81 5.47
N THR A 323 1.31 12.49 4.39
CA THR A 323 1.79 13.84 4.07
C THR A 323 0.71 14.86 4.38
N LYS A 324 1.09 15.92 5.10
CA LYS A 324 0.23 17.11 5.28
C LYS A 324 0.11 17.87 3.97
N LEU A 325 -0.97 18.62 3.78
CA LEU A 325 -1.09 19.53 2.65
C LEU A 325 0.14 20.47 2.58
N PRO A 326 0.60 20.86 1.37
CA PRO A 326 1.78 21.70 1.24
C PRO A 326 1.61 23.07 1.90
N GLU A 327 2.70 23.62 2.44
CA GLU A 327 2.71 24.99 2.92
C GLU A 327 2.49 25.96 1.75
N GLY A 328 1.68 27.01 1.96
CA GLY A 328 1.43 28.04 0.94
C GLY A 328 0.42 27.67 -0.14
N LEU A 329 -0.49 26.71 0.11
CA LEU A 329 -1.58 26.38 -0.80
C LEU A 329 -2.42 27.63 -1.17
N GLU A 330 -2.37 28.06 -2.43
CA GLU A 330 -2.97 29.31 -2.92
C GLU A 330 -4.45 29.13 -3.31
N ASP A 331 -4.79 28.00 -3.95
CA ASP A 331 -6.17 27.68 -4.36
C ASP A 331 -6.51 26.21 -4.09
N SER A 332 -7.79 25.86 -4.26
CA SER A 332 -8.32 24.52 -4.05
C SER A 332 -9.55 24.32 -4.90
N ARG A 333 -9.52 23.32 -5.79
CA ARG A 333 -10.67 22.86 -6.56
C ARG A 333 -11.84 22.42 -5.66
N PRO A 334 -11.63 21.62 -4.60
CA PRO A 334 -12.71 21.36 -3.64
C PRO A 334 -12.92 22.54 -2.67
N ALA A 335 -14.13 22.70 -2.13
CA ALA A 335 -14.53 23.79 -1.23
C ALA A 335 -13.87 23.77 0.18
N LYS A 336 -12.91 22.86 0.44
CA LYS A 336 -12.27 22.63 1.76
C LYS A 336 -13.26 22.33 2.91
N ILE A 337 -14.35 21.62 2.61
CA ILE A 337 -15.41 21.23 3.55
C ILE A 337 -15.35 19.74 3.96
N TRP A 338 -14.22 19.07 3.72
CA TRP A 338 -14.04 17.66 4.05
C TRP A 338 -14.18 17.40 5.55
N SER A 339 -14.72 16.23 5.87
CA SER A 339 -14.74 15.66 7.22
C SER A 339 -14.74 14.14 7.10
N GLU A 340 -14.80 13.47 8.24
CA GLU A 340 -14.82 12.01 8.31
C GLU A 340 -16.15 11.42 7.83
N ASP A 341 -17.25 12.15 8.04
CA ASP A 341 -18.62 11.82 7.64
C ASP A 341 -19.05 10.37 7.91
N HIS A 342 -18.73 9.91 9.12
CA HIS A 342 -19.17 8.62 9.66
C HIS A 342 -20.39 8.82 10.55
N ILE A 343 -21.50 8.17 10.23
CA ILE A 343 -22.70 8.19 11.08
C ILE A 343 -22.49 7.37 12.36
N LEU A 344 -21.76 6.25 12.27
CA LEU A 344 -21.35 5.45 13.41
C LEU A 344 -19.84 5.55 13.66
N PRO A 345 -19.37 5.47 14.92
CA PRO A 345 -17.96 5.49 15.25
C PRO A 345 -17.11 4.44 14.51
N ARG A 346 -15.98 4.85 13.93
CA ARG A 346 -15.04 3.93 13.25
C ARG A 346 -14.11 3.21 14.23
N MET A 347 -13.52 2.09 13.81
CA MET A 347 -12.32 1.53 14.45
C MET A 347 -11.06 2.05 13.77
N TRP A 348 -10.07 2.43 14.57
CA TRP A 348 -8.72 2.62 14.03
C TRP A 348 -8.16 1.30 13.50
N ASP A 349 -7.20 1.41 12.59
CA ASP A 349 -6.41 0.26 12.16
C ASP A 349 -5.82 -0.48 13.38
N ALA A 350 -6.00 -1.80 13.41
CA ALA A 350 -5.58 -2.64 14.53
C ALA A 350 -4.05 -2.71 14.66
N ASN A 351 -3.32 -2.58 13.55
CA ASN A 351 -1.86 -2.54 13.51
C ASN A 351 -1.30 -1.12 13.76
N GLY A 352 -2.17 -0.11 13.87
CA GLY A 352 -1.83 1.27 14.17
C GLY A 352 -1.41 2.12 12.98
N HIS A 353 -1.54 1.62 11.74
CA HIS A 353 -1.24 2.35 10.51
C HIS A 353 -2.17 3.55 10.31
N ALA A 354 -1.64 4.68 9.83
CA ALA A 354 -2.35 5.94 9.60
C ALA A 354 -3.24 6.40 10.77
N ARG A 355 -2.91 6.00 12.00
CA ARG A 355 -3.72 6.29 13.18
C ARG A 355 -3.62 7.77 13.56
N GLY A 356 -4.78 8.41 13.76
CA GLY A 356 -4.86 9.85 14.05
C GLY A 356 -4.75 10.74 12.81
N ILE A 357 -4.59 10.15 11.63
CA ILE A 357 -4.67 10.86 10.35
C ILE A 357 -6.14 10.91 9.92
N LEU A 358 -6.58 12.11 9.55
CA LEU A 358 -7.93 12.44 9.14
C LEU A 358 -7.94 12.91 7.68
N ALA A 359 -9.12 13.12 7.12
CA ALA A 359 -9.30 13.81 5.84
C ALA A 359 -8.51 15.15 5.84
N PRO A 360 -7.92 15.54 4.71
CA PRO A 360 -8.19 15.02 3.36
C PRO A 360 -7.51 13.68 3.01
N GLY A 361 -6.53 13.20 3.78
CA GLY A 361 -5.72 12.03 3.35
C GLY A 361 -4.96 12.32 2.05
N GLY A 362 -4.44 11.30 1.36
CA GLY A 362 -3.62 11.47 0.16
C GLY A 362 -4.27 12.39 -0.88
N TYR A 363 -3.45 13.13 -1.61
CA TYR A 363 -3.88 14.24 -2.44
C TYR A 363 -3.01 14.45 -3.69
N ILE A 364 -3.63 15.08 -4.69
CA ILE A 364 -2.96 15.56 -5.90
C ILE A 364 -3.07 17.08 -5.93
N CYS A 365 -1.94 17.75 -6.15
CA CYS A 365 -1.84 19.20 -6.33
C CYS A 365 -1.31 19.53 -7.74
N SER A 366 -1.45 20.78 -8.14
CA SER A 366 -0.79 21.32 -9.33
C SER A 366 -0.14 22.67 -9.04
N MET A 367 0.88 23.03 -9.81
CA MET A 367 1.60 24.31 -9.71
C MET A 367 2.12 24.77 -11.08
N ASN A 368 2.48 26.04 -11.17
CA ASN A 368 3.29 26.55 -12.29
C ASN A 368 4.73 26.03 -12.18
N PRO A 369 5.53 26.04 -13.27
CA PRO A 369 6.91 25.53 -13.26
C PRO A 369 7.85 26.26 -12.28
N ASP A 370 7.52 27.48 -11.85
CA ASP A 370 8.26 28.24 -10.85
C ASP A 370 7.82 27.99 -9.40
N GLY A 371 6.82 27.12 -9.18
CA GLY A 371 6.22 26.84 -7.87
C GLY A 371 5.06 27.77 -7.49
N SER A 372 4.74 28.79 -8.27
CA SER A 372 3.58 29.66 -8.01
C SER A 372 2.26 28.99 -8.39
N GLY A 373 1.13 29.54 -7.92
CA GLY A 373 -0.20 29.07 -8.29
C GLY A 373 -0.47 27.66 -7.79
N LEU A 374 0.07 27.32 -6.61
CA LEU A 374 -0.09 26.02 -5.98
C LEU A 374 -1.56 25.77 -5.62
N GLU A 375 -2.14 24.72 -6.20
CA GLU A 375 -3.57 24.42 -6.11
C GLU A 375 -3.83 22.96 -5.76
N LEU A 376 -4.75 22.70 -4.82
CA LEU A 376 -5.25 21.36 -4.53
C LEU A 376 -6.22 20.93 -5.63
N PHE A 377 -5.91 19.84 -6.33
CA PHE A 377 -6.71 19.34 -7.44
C PHE A 377 -7.79 18.34 -6.99
N CYS A 378 -7.40 17.27 -6.27
CA CYS A 378 -8.30 16.29 -5.68
C CYS A 378 -7.64 15.58 -4.48
N TYR A 379 -8.40 14.82 -3.70
CA TYR A 379 -7.92 14.21 -2.45
C TYR A 379 -8.69 12.93 -2.07
N GLY A 380 -8.35 12.32 -0.93
CA GLY A 380 -9.07 11.16 -0.41
C GLY A 380 -8.47 9.82 -0.84
N PHE A 381 -7.15 9.77 -1.03
CA PHE A 381 -6.39 8.55 -1.33
C PHE A 381 -5.67 8.00 -0.10
N ARG A 382 -5.24 6.73 -0.16
CA ARG A 382 -4.38 6.12 0.86
C ARG A 382 -2.92 6.36 0.52
N ASN A 383 -2.48 5.82 -0.60
CA ASN A 383 -1.10 5.91 -1.07
C ASN A 383 -1.08 5.66 -2.57
N GLU A 384 -1.48 6.70 -3.28
CA GLU A 384 -1.39 6.82 -4.70
C GLU A 384 0.06 7.20 -5.03
N PHE A 385 0.87 6.26 -5.50
CA PHE A 385 2.32 6.44 -5.57
C PHE A 385 2.75 7.24 -6.80
N ASP A 386 2.04 7.12 -7.91
CA ASP A 386 2.39 7.84 -9.14
C ASP A 386 1.14 8.24 -9.95
N ILE A 387 1.31 9.18 -10.89
CA ILE A 387 0.24 9.79 -11.67
C ILE A 387 0.63 9.99 -13.13
N CYS A 388 -0.33 9.80 -14.04
CA CYS A 388 -0.12 10.11 -15.46
C CYS A 388 -1.39 10.65 -16.12
N PHE A 389 -1.21 11.46 -17.16
CA PHE A 389 -2.30 11.81 -18.07
C PHE A 389 -2.37 10.79 -19.20
N ASN A 390 -3.57 10.34 -19.55
CA ASN A 390 -3.78 9.52 -20.74
C ASN A 390 -3.69 10.36 -22.03
N ASP A 391 -3.85 9.71 -23.19
CA ASP A 391 -3.80 10.35 -24.50
C ASP A 391 -4.95 11.37 -24.74
N GLN A 392 -5.99 11.33 -23.92
CA GLN A 392 -7.13 12.26 -23.96
C GLN A 392 -6.99 13.45 -22.99
N GLY A 393 -5.94 13.47 -22.18
CA GLY A 393 -5.67 14.52 -21.21
C GLY A 393 -6.38 14.37 -19.85
N GLU A 394 -6.91 13.18 -19.55
CA GLU A 394 -7.49 12.85 -18.25
C GLU A 394 -6.43 12.24 -17.32
N LEU A 395 -6.49 12.58 -16.03
CA LEU A 395 -5.48 12.20 -15.04
C LEU A 395 -5.83 10.86 -14.38
N PHE A 396 -4.83 10.01 -14.15
CA PHE A 396 -5.00 8.73 -13.48
C PHE A 396 -3.93 8.49 -12.42
N THR A 397 -4.29 7.66 -11.45
CA THR A 397 -3.37 7.20 -10.41
C THR A 397 -3.64 5.75 -10.02
N TYR A 398 -2.72 5.14 -9.27
CA TYR A 398 -2.86 3.80 -8.71
C TYR A 398 -2.68 3.85 -7.18
N ASP A 399 -3.77 3.64 -6.44
CA ASP A 399 -3.89 3.84 -4.97
C ASP A 399 -3.86 2.51 -4.21
N ALA A 400 -3.22 2.50 -3.04
CA ALA A 400 -2.91 1.29 -2.29
C ALA A 400 -4.08 0.73 -1.46
N ASP A 401 -4.06 -0.58 -1.23
CA ASP A 401 -5.02 -1.29 -0.38
C ASP A 401 -4.67 -1.19 1.11
N MET A 402 -5.36 -1.95 1.95
CA MET A 402 -4.88 -2.29 3.30
C MET A 402 -5.00 -3.80 3.46
N GLU A 403 -3.93 -4.56 3.22
CA GLU A 403 -4.03 -6.03 3.07
C GLU A 403 -4.61 -6.72 4.33
N TRP A 404 -4.46 -6.09 5.49
CA TRP A 404 -4.99 -6.59 6.77
C TRP A 404 -6.51 -6.50 6.89
N ASP A 405 -7.17 -5.72 6.03
CA ASP A 405 -8.62 -5.56 6.01
C ASP A 405 -9.31 -6.58 5.07
N ILE A 406 -8.58 -7.41 4.31
CA ILE A 406 -9.18 -8.34 3.33
C ILE A 406 -10.30 -9.17 3.97
N GLY A 407 -11.48 -9.14 3.35
CA GLY A 407 -12.69 -9.83 3.83
C GLY A 407 -13.57 -9.02 4.79
N SER A 408 -13.13 -7.84 5.23
CA SER A 408 -13.97 -6.88 5.95
C SER A 408 -14.82 -6.04 4.98
N PRO A 409 -15.96 -5.48 5.42
CA PRO A 409 -16.79 -4.62 4.56
C PRO A 409 -16.15 -3.26 4.23
N TRP A 410 -15.04 -2.90 4.87
CA TRP A 410 -14.24 -1.70 4.58
C TRP A 410 -12.90 -2.03 3.89
N TYR A 411 -12.72 -3.26 3.40
CA TYR A 411 -11.61 -3.56 2.51
C TYR A 411 -11.77 -2.76 1.21
N ARG A 412 -10.67 -2.17 0.75
CA ARG A 412 -10.56 -1.64 -0.59
C ARG A 412 -9.29 -2.23 -1.20
N PRO A 413 -9.36 -2.93 -2.33
CA PRO A 413 -8.17 -3.41 -3.01
C PRO A 413 -7.37 -2.23 -3.58
N THR A 414 -6.18 -2.53 -4.11
CA THR A 414 -5.42 -1.55 -4.86
C THR A 414 -6.24 -1.19 -6.10
N ARG A 415 -6.25 0.08 -6.47
CA ARG A 415 -7.26 0.60 -7.38
C ARG A 415 -6.73 1.69 -8.30
N VAL A 416 -7.13 1.62 -9.56
CA VAL A 416 -6.92 2.68 -10.54
C VAL A 416 -8.05 3.69 -10.40
N ASN A 417 -7.71 4.96 -10.22
CA ASN A 417 -8.70 6.04 -10.16
C ASN A 417 -8.47 7.04 -11.29
N HIS A 418 -9.52 7.31 -12.06
CA HIS A 418 -9.63 8.50 -12.89
C HIS A 418 -9.76 9.73 -11.97
N CYS A 419 -8.73 10.56 -11.93
CA CYS A 419 -8.55 11.70 -11.04
C CYS A 419 -9.26 12.95 -11.60
N VAL A 420 -10.46 13.20 -11.11
CA VAL A 420 -11.34 14.30 -11.51
C VAL A 420 -11.19 15.53 -10.60
N SER A 421 -11.37 16.73 -11.17
CA SER A 421 -11.23 18.00 -10.45
C SER A 421 -12.19 18.10 -9.24
N GLY A 422 -11.64 18.37 -8.06
CA GLY A 422 -12.40 18.57 -6.83
C GLY A 422 -12.86 17.29 -6.13
N ALA A 423 -12.52 16.12 -6.66
CA ALA A 423 -13.01 14.84 -6.14
C ALA A 423 -12.38 14.45 -4.78
N ASP A 424 -13.21 13.81 -3.94
CA ASP A 424 -12.83 13.03 -2.75
C ASP A 424 -12.95 11.53 -3.09
N TYR A 425 -11.85 10.77 -3.02
CA TYR A 425 -11.85 9.31 -3.24
C TYR A 425 -12.15 8.50 -1.97
N GLY A 426 -12.63 9.19 -0.93
CA GLY A 426 -13.29 8.64 0.24
C GLY A 426 -12.37 7.90 1.20
N TRP A 427 -11.05 7.98 1.06
CA TRP A 427 -10.15 7.37 2.04
C TRP A 427 -10.35 8.01 3.41
N ARG A 428 -10.53 7.18 4.43
CA ARG A 428 -10.45 7.54 5.84
C ARG A 428 -9.74 6.42 6.58
N SER A 429 -9.08 6.74 7.68
CA SER A 429 -8.24 5.78 8.41
C SER A 429 -9.06 4.66 9.07
N GLY A 430 -8.50 3.45 9.11
CA GLY A 430 -9.13 2.26 9.71
C GLY A 430 -10.41 1.85 8.99
N SER A 431 -11.45 1.52 9.76
CA SER A 431 -12.75 1.06 9.23
C SER A 431 -13.62 2.18 8.65
N GLY A 432 -13.11 3.41 8.56
CA GLY A 432 -13.88 4.57 8.11
C GLY A 432 -13.97 4.76 6.60
N LYS A 433 -13.38 3.85 5.80
CA LYS A 433 -13.36 3.99 4.35
C LYS A 433 -14.79 4.02 3.80
N TRP A 434 -15.10 5.02 2.99
CA TRP A 434 -16.42 5.15 2.36
C TRP A 434 -16.67 4.06 1.28
N PRO A 435 -17.91 3.65 1.03
CA PRO A 435 -18.21 2.77 -0.09
C PRO A 435 -18.21 3.52 -1.43
N ASN A 436 -17.96 2.81 -2.54
CA ASN A 436 -17.90 3.40 -3.90
C ASN A 436 -19.23 4.04 -4.35
N TYR A 437 -20.36 3.65 -3.77
CA TYR A 437 -21.68 4.18 -4.12
C TYR A 437 -22.03 5.52 -3.46
N TYR A 438 -21.22 6.03 -2.52
CA TYR A 438 -21.48 7.33 -1.89
C TYR A 438 -21.40 8.47 -2.92
N PRO A 439 -22.49 9.22 -3.17
CA PRO A 439 -22.52 10.28 -4.18
C PRO A 439 -21.53 11.43 -3.91
N ASP A 440 -21.10 11.61 -2.66
CA ASP A 440 -20.09 12.57 -2.22
C ASP A 440 -18.63 12.10 -2.38
N SER A 441 -18.42 10.91 -2.97
CA SER A 441 -17.15 10.47 -3.54
C SER A 441 -17.29 10.09 -5.02
N LEU A 442 -16.16 9.81 -5.70
CA LEU A 442 -16.16 9.14 -7.00
C LEU A 442 -15.66 7.70 -6.89
N PRO A 443 -16.22 6.77 -7.68
CA PRO A 443 -15.88 5.36 -7.58
C PRO A 443 -14.52 5.05 -8.20
N THR A 444 -13.93 3.94 -7.76
CA THR A 444 -12.80 3.31 -8.45
C THR A 444 -13.11 3.08 -9.94
N THR A 445 -12.14 3.34 -10.82
CA THR A 445 -12.23 2.98 -12.25
C THR A 445 -11.99 1.48 -12.47
N LEU A 446 -10.97 0.93 -11.81
CA LEU A 446 -10.67 -0.51 -11.83
C LEU A 446 -10.02 -0.97 -10.53
N ASP A 447 -10.61 -1.97 -9.87
CA ASP A 447 -9.98 -2.68 -8.77
C ASP A 447 -8.97 -3.71 -9.32
N ILE A 448 -7.75 -3.74 -8.78
CA ILE A 448 -6.68 -4.65 -9.21
C ILE A 448 -6.58 -5.87 -8.28
N GLY A 449 -6.74 -5.70 -6.97
CA GLY A 449 -6.54 -6.74 -5.96
C GLY A 449 -5.55 -6.30 -4.88
N PRO A 450 -5.04 -7.21 -4.03
CA PRO A 450 -3.94 -6.90 -3.12
C PRO A 450 -2.69 -6.55 -3.93
N GLY A 451 -1.86 -5.65 -3.43
CA GLY A 451 -0.65 -5.23 -4.12
C GLY A 451 -0.01 -4.00 -3.47
N SER A 452 1.07 -3.50 -4.05
CA SER A 452 1.71 -2.25 -3.63
C SER A 452 1.97 -1.39 -4.85
N PRO A 453 1.16 -0.33 -5.09
CA PRO A 453 1.34 0.59 -6.20
C PRO A 453 2.71 1.26 -6.19
N THR A 454 3.32 1.37 -7.35
CA THR A 454 4.51 2.20 -7.60
C THR A 454 4.33 3.02 -8.88
N GLY A 455 5.25 2.95 -9.85
CA GLY A 455 5.21 3.75 -11.09
C GLY A 455 3.94 3.57 -11.93
N VAL A 456 3.50 4.67 -12.56
CA VAL A 456 2.31 4.78 -13.40
C VAL A 456 2.66 5.62 -14.64
N VAL A 457 2.51 5.06 -15.84
CA VAL A 457 2.80 5.78 -17.09
C VAL A 457 1.77 5.50 -18.17
N ALA A 458 1.42 6.51 -18.96
CA ALA A 458 0.63 6.32 -20.17
C ALA A 458 1.50 5.76 -21.30
N GLY A 459 0.96 4.87 -22.12
CA GLY A 459 1.64 4.33 -23.30
C GLY A 459 1.82 5.32 -24.45
N THR A 460 1.31 6.55 -24.31
CA THR A 460 1.39 7.58 -25.34
C THR A 460 2.84 7.86 -25.74
N GLY A 461 3.11 7.84 -27.04
CA GLY A 461 4.46 8.02 -27.58
C GLY A 461 5.33 6.74 -27.63
N ALA A 462 4.85 5.63 -27.06
CA ALA A 462 5.56 4.36 -27.19
C ALA A 462 5.49 3.83 -28.63
N LYS A 463 6.58 3.23 -29.11
CA LYS A 463 6.61 2.46 -30.37
C LYS A 463 6.07 1.05 -30.15
N PHE A 464 4.86 0.98 -29.60
CA PHE A 464 4.11 -0.25 -29.34
C PHE A 464 2.87 -0.34 -30.24
N PRO A 465 2.22 -1.51 -30.36
CA PRO A 465 0.93 -1.62 -31.04
C PRO A 465 -0.11 -0.65 -30.48
N ALA A 466 -1.06 -0.22 -31.32
CA ALA A 466 -2.03 0.82 -30.99
C ALA A 466 -2.73 0.64 -29.62
N LYS A 467 -3.13 -0.59 -29.29
CA LYS A 467 -3.75 -0.95 -28.00
C LYS A 467 -2.91 -0.45 -26.81
N TYR A 468 -1.60 -0.67 -26.86
CA TYR A 468 -0.67 -0.33 -25.80
C TYR A 468 -0.31 1.15 -25.76
N GLN A 469 -0.44 1.87 -26.88
CA GLN A 469 -0.26 3.33 -26.89
C GLN A 469 -1.41 4.06 -26.19
N HIS A 470 -2.61 3.48 -26.18
CA HIS A 470 -3.80 3.99 -25.47
C HIS A 470 -3.89 3.48 -24.01
N ALA A 471 -3.06 2.52 -23.61
CA ALA A 471 -3.12 1.92 -22.28
C ALA A 471 -2.39 2.78 -21.24
N ILE A 472 -2.78 2.60 -19.98
CA ILE A 472 -1.99 3.03 -18.83
C ILE A 472 -1.28 1.81 -18.25
N PHE A 473 0.02 1.94 -17.99
CA PHE A 473 0.81 0.92 -17.33
C PHE A 473 0.96 1.26 -15.86
N ILE A 474 0.66 0.30 -14.99
CA ILE A 474 0.77 0.46 -13.54
C ILE A 474 1.64 -0.64 -12.95
N ASN A 475 2.58 -0.28 -12.09
CA ASN A 475 3.49 -1.22 -11.44
C ASN A 475 2.93 -1.68 -10.07
N ASP A 476 2.97 -2.99 -9.83
CA ASP A 476 2.79 -3.60 -8.52
C ASP A 476 4.11 -4.18 -8.02
N TRP A 477 4.64 -3.57 -6.96
CA TRP A 477 5.88 -3.99 -6.30
C TRP A 477 5.76 -5.34 -5.59
N THR A 478 4.60 -5.64 -5.00
CA THR A 478 4.40 -6.80 -4.14
C THR A 478 4.42 -8.10 -4.92
N TYR A 479 3.62 -8.18 -5.98
CA TYR A 479 3.50 -9.38 -6.81
C TYR A 479 4.27 -9.27 -8.12
N GLY A 480 5.14 -8.26 -8.23
CA GLY A 480 6.07 -8.08 -9.35
C GLY A 480 5.42 -8.14 -10.71
N THR A 481 4.35 -7.37 -10.86
CA THR A 481 3.49 -7.36 -12.05
C THR A 481 3.25 -5.92 -12.48
N MET A 482 3.59 -5.61 -13.72
CA MET A 482 3.13 -4.43 -14.43
C MET A 482 1.86 -4.80 -15.17
N TRP A 483 0.77 -4.07 -14.92
CA TRP A 483 -0.50 -4.25 -15.61
C TRP A 483 -0.62 -3.24 -16.75
N ALA A 484 -1.15 -3.67 -17.90
CA ALA A 484 -1.66 -2.75 -18.92
C ALA A 484 -3.17 -2.57 -18.70
N VAL A 485 -3.59 -1.35 -18.41
CA VAL A 485 -4.97 -0.93 -18.17
C VAL A 485 -5.52 -0.34 -19.45
N ASN A 486 -6.50 -1.00 -20.05
CA ASN A 486 -7.18 -0.56 -21.25
C ASN A 486 -8.44 0.21 -20.87
N LEU A 487 -8.55 1.45 -21.32
CA LEU A 487 -9.65 2.36 -21.00
C LEU A 487 -10.70 2.38 -22.12
N GLU A 488 -11.96 2.44 -21.73
CA GLU A 488 -13.10 2.68 -22.61
C GLU A 488 -13.93 3.83 -22.05
N ALA A 489 -14.08 4.91 -22.81
CA ALA A 489 -14.88 6.05 -22.39
C ALA A 489 -16.34 5.65 -22.15
N LYS A 490 -16.88 5.99 -20.97
CA LYS A 490 -18.26 5.70 -20.56
C LYS A 490 -18.82 6.86 -19.76
N GLY A 491 -19.80 7.57 -20.33
CA GLY A 491 -20.31 8.81 -19.74
C GLY A 491 -19.22 9.87 -19.66
N ALA A 492 -19.06 10.52 -18.50
CA ALA A 492 -17.99 11.48 -18.23
C ALA A 492 -16.75 10.86 -17.54
N SER A 493 -16.60 9.53 -17.59
CA SER A 493 -15.48 8.78 -17.02
C SER A 493 -15.19 7.53 -17.86
N TYR A 494 -14.60 6.49 -17.26
CA TYR A 494 -14.10 5.31 -17.96
C TYR A 494 -14.63 4.01 -17.36
N ALA A 495 -14.93 3.04 -18.21
CA ALA A 495 -14.80 1.63 -17.89
C ALA A 495 -13.36 1.18 -18.21
N ALA A 496 -12.88 0.14 -17.54
CA ALA A 496 -11.51 -0.34 -17.76
C ALA A 496 -11.39 -1.85 -17.60
N THR A 497 -10.39 -2.40 -18.28
CA THR A 497 -9.94 -3.79 -18.14
C THR A 497 -8.43 -3.81 -17.95
N LYS A 498 -7.89 -4.92 -17.42
CA LYS A 498 -6.45 -5.09 -17.22
C LYS A 498 -5.94 -6.39 -17.85
N GLU A 499 -4.67 -6.39 -18.21
CA GLU A 499 -3.91 -7.58 -18.54
C GLU A 499 -2.50 -7.51 -17.95
N GLU A 500 -1.90 -8.67 -17.68
CA GLU A 500 -0.50 -8.74 -17.23
C GLU A 500 0.43 -8.41 -18.40
N PHE A 501 1.26 -7.39 -18.25
CA PHE A 501 2.13 -6.88 -19.31
C PHE A 501 3.62 -7.20 -19.07
N VAL A 502 4.13 -6.99 -17.87
CA VAL A 502 5.48 -7.44 -17.49
C VAL A 502 5.38 -8.11 -16.14
N PHE A 503 5.84 -9.35 -15.99
CA PHE A 503 5.86 -9.97 -14.68
C PHE A 503 7.01 -10.96 -14.49
N GLY A 504 7.39 -11.15 -13.23
CA GLY A 504 8.47 -12.05 -12.84
C GLY A 504 8.43 -12.39 -11.35
N LYS A 505 9.29 -13.31 -10.91
CA LYS A 505 9.34 -13.79 -9.53
C LYS A 505 10.79 -13.87 -9.02
N PRO A 506 11.24 -12.95 -8.16
CA PRO A 506 10.62 -11.68 -7.80
C PRO A 506 10.91 -10.59 -8.87
N LEU A 507 10.00 -9.62 -9.01
CA LEU A 507 10.21 -8.46 -9.88
C LEU A 507 9.67 -7.18 -9.20
N PRO A 508 10.31 -6.68 -8.12
CA PRO A 508 9.79 -5.57 -7.32
C PRO A 508 9.86 -4.25 -8.10
N LEU A 509 8.90 -4.01 -8.98
CA LEU A 509 8.84 -2.85 -9.87
C LEU A 509 8.72 -1.56 -9.05
N THR A 510 9.57 -0.57 -9.36
CA THR A 510 9.60 0.70 -8.61
C THR A 510 9.17 1.89 -9.46
N ASP A 511 9.61 1.98 -10.71
CA ASP A 511 9.22 3.09 -11.58
C ASP A 511 9.26 2.69 -13.06
N VAL A 512 8.56 3.42 -13.91
CA VAL A 512 8.43 3.16 -15.34
C VAL A 512 8.26 4.46 -16.14
N VAL A 513 8.94 4.55 -17.29
CA VAL A 513 8.85 5.68 -18.22
C VAL A 513 8.75 5.20 -19.67
N ILE A 514 8.05 5.96 -20.51
CA ILE A 514 8.17 5.86 -21.97
C ILE A 514 9.20 6.87 -22.42
N HIS A 515 10.27 6.41 -23.07
CA HIS A 515 11.37 7.27 -23.47
C HIS A 515 11.04 8.04 -24.75
N PRO A 516 10.95 9.38 -24.71
CA PRO A 516 10.32 10.16 -25.78
C PRO A 516 11.09 10.13 -27.11
N GLN A 517 12.41 9.96 -27.09
CA GLN A 517 13.22 9.97 -28.32
C GLN A 517 13.23 8.62 -29.05
N ASP A 518 13.11 7.48 -28.35
CA ASP A 518 13.22 6.15 -28.96
C ASP A 518 11.89 5.38 -28.95
N GLY A 519 10.94 5.76 -28.09
CA GLY A 519 9.62 5.15 -27.92
C GLY A 519 9.64 3.81 -27.17
N ALA A 520 10.75 3.42 -26.56
CA ALA A 520 10.82 2.21 -25.74
C ALA A 520 10.34 2.52 -24.31
N MET A 521 9.87 1.48 -23.61
CA MET A 521 9.55 1.57 -22.19
C MET A 521 10.78 1.18 -21.37
N TYR A 522 11.07 1.94 -20.33
CA TYR A 522 12.14 1.66 -19.37
C TYR A 522 11.53 1.53 -17.99
N PHE A 523 11.96 0.55 -17.21
CA PHE A 523 11.51 0.39 -15.83
C PHE A 523 12.65 0.03 -14.89
N ALA A 524 12.50 0.40 -13.63
CA ALA A 524 13.38 0.01 -12.54
C ALA A 524 12.71 -1.05 -11.65
N VAL A 525 13.55 -1.85 -11.02
CA VAL A 525 13.17 -2.69 -9.87
C VAL A 525 14.03 -2.32 -8.68
N GLY A 526 13.55 -2.59 -7.46
CA GLY A 526 14.26 -2.26 -6.24
C GLY A 526 13.33 -1.81 -5.11
N GLY A 527 13.70 -0.72 -4.45
CA GLY A 527 13.00 -0.18 -3.29
C GLY A 527 13.22 -1.01 -2.03
N ARG A 528 13.02 -0.40 -0.87
CA ARG A 528 13.23 -1.01 0.46
C ARG A 528 14.58 -1.69 0.62
N LYS A 529 15.61 -1.10 0.00
CA LYS A 529 16.97 -1.64 -0.06
C LYS A 529 17.07 -3.02 -0.70
N THR A 530 16.13 -3.41 -1.56
CA THR A 530 16.25 -4.63 -2.37
C THR A 530 17.22 -4.41 -3.54
N GLN A 531 17.64 -5.48 -4.19
CA GLN A 531 18.57 -5.40 -5.33
C GLN A 531 17.91 -4.72 -6.51
N SER A 532 18.55 -3.67 -7.04
CA SER A 532 18.02 -2.88 -8.16
C SER A 532 18.56 -3.31 -9.52
N GLY A 533 17.78 -2.97 -10.55
CA GLY A 533 18.16 -3.11 -11.95
C GLY A 533 17.28 -2.24 -12.83
N VAL A 534 17.80 -1.90 -14.00
CA VAL A 534 17.10 -1.13 -15.03
C VAL A 534 16.92 -1.98 -16.28
N TYR A 535 15.71 -1.97 -16.81
CA TYR A 535 15.29 -2.80 -17.92
C TYR A 535 14.66 -1.94 -19.02
N ARG A 536 14.69 -2.47 -20.24
CA ARG A 536 14.02 -1.90 -21.41
C ARG A 536 13.08 -2.91 -22.03
N VAL A 537 11.87 -2.47 -22.37
CA VAL A 537 10.87 -3.23 -23.12
C VAL A 537 10.69 -2.61 -24.50
N THR A 538 10.74 -3.44 -25.54
CA THR A 538 10.54 -3.04 -26.94
C THR A 538 9.57 -3.98 -27.63
N TYR A 539 8.83 -3.46 -28.61
CA TYR A 539 8.05 -4.29 -29.53
C TYR A 539 8.92 -4.68 -30.73
N VAL A 540 8.96 -5.97 -31.02
CA VAL A 540 9.73 -6.61 -32.11
C VAL A 540 8.84 -7.49 -32.99
N GLY A 541 7.51 -7.42 -32.81
CA GLY A 541 6.54 -8.10 -33.65
C GLY A 541 6.20 -7.33 -34.93
N ASP A 542 5.18 -7.82 -35.65
CA ASP A 542 4.81 -7.33 -36.98
C ASP A 542 3.67 -6.29 -36.99
N GLU A 543 3.03 -6.01 -35.84
CA GLU A 543 1.98 -4.99 -35.77
C GLU A 543 2.54 -3.57 -35.90
N SER A 544 1.69 -2.65 -36.40
CA SER A 544 2.09 -1.25 -36.56
C SER A 544 2.36 -0.58 -35.22
N THR A 545 3.49 0.12 -35.15
CA THR A 545 3.92 0.98 -34.03
C THR A 545 3.83 2.46 -34.39
N ALA A 546 3.14 2.80 -35.48
CA ALA A 546 2.90 4.18 -35.86
C ALA A 546 2.14 4.93 -34.74
N PRO A 547 2.43 6.22 -34.50
CA PRO A 547 1.74 7.00 -33.49
C PRO A 547 0.22 6.98 -33.68
N VAL A 548 -0.50 6.63 -32.62
CA VAL A 548 -1.97 6.69 -32.61
C VAL A 548 -2.45 8.11 -32.33
N LYS A 549 -3.64 8.44 -32.86
CA LYS A 549 -4.34 9.68 -32.49
C LYS A 549 -5.09 9.45 -31.18
N ALA A 550 -5.11 10.48 -30.33
CA ALA A 550 -5.97 10.50 -29.15
C ALA A 550 -7.41 10.15 -29.52
N GLN A 551 -8.05 9.30 -28.72
CA GLN A 551 -9.45 8.97 -28.91
C GLN A 551 -10.32 10.20 -28.60
N PRO A 552 -11.40 10.46 -29.35
CA PRO A 552 -12.26 11.61 -29.08
C PRO A 552 -13.03 11.41 -27.76
N LEU A 553 -13.12 12.47 -26.96
CA LEU A 553 -13.97 12.50 -25.77
C LEU A 553 -15.44 12.81 -26.15
N GLY A 554 -16.37 12.13 -25.48
CA GLY A 554 -17.81 12.32 -25.67
C GLY A 554 -18.34 13.64 -25.09
N GLU A 555 -19.61 13.93 -25.31
CA GLU A 555 -20.24 15.17 -24.84
C GLU A 555 -20.29 15.29 -23.31
N ASP A 556 -20.50 14.18 -22.59
CA ASP A 556 -20.52 14.18 -21.13
C ASP A 556 -19.16 14.57 -20.53
N PHE A 557 -18.05 14.17 -21.15
CA PHE A 557 -16.71 14.63 -20.76
C PHE A 557 -16.56 16.13 -20.93
N LYS A 558 -16.97 16.67 -22.08
CA LYS A 558 -16.92 18.12 -22.34
C LYS A 558 -17.80 18.89 -21.37
N LEU A 559 -18.97 18.34 -21.06
CA LEU A 559 -19.89 18.91 -20.08
C LEU A 559 -19.28 18.91 -18.68
N ARG A 560 -18.71 17.79 -18.21
CA ARG A 560 -17.97 17.73 -16.95
C ARG A 560 -16.85 18.77 -16.92
N ALA A 561 -15.98 18.81 -17.93
CA ALA A 561 -14.89 19.77 -18.02
C ALA A 561 -15.39 21.23 -17.98
N SER A 562 -16.53 21.53 -18.59
CA SER A 562 -17.14 22.88 -18.52
C SER A 562 -17.61 23.26 -17.11
N LEU A 563 -18.08 22.29 -16.32
CA LEU A 563 -18.46 22.48 -14.92
C LEU A 563 -17.22 22.62 -14.03
N GLU A 564 -16.17 21.84 -14.30
CA GLU A 564 -14.89 21.90 -13.57
C GLU A 564 -14.16 23.24 -13.75
N ALA A 565 -14.43 23.97 -14.83
CA ALA A 565 -13.97 25.35 -14.99
C ALA A 565 -14.50 26.28 -13.89
N TYR A 566 -15.63 25.94 -13.23
CA TYR A 566 -16.14 26.66 -12.08
C TYR A 566 -15.46 26.28 -10.75
N HIS A 567 -14.59 25.28 -10.74
CA HIS A 567 -13.86 24.87 -9.54
C HIS A 567 -12.66 25.78 -9.23
N THR A 568 -12.23 26.65 -10.16
CA THR A 568 -11.07 27.55 -9.99
C THR A 568 -11.43 28.98 -9.66
N GLY A 569 -10.60 29.65 -8.86
CA GLY A 569 -10.55 31.12 -8.83
C GLY A 569 -11.86 31.83 -8.46
N LYS A 570 -11.97 33.11 -8.88
CA LYS A 570 -13.19 33.93 -8.71
C LYS A 570 -14.08 33.77 -9.93
N VAL A 571 -15.13 32.97 -9.80
CA VAL A 571 -16.15 32.76 -10.83
C VAL A 571 -17.34 33.70 -10.62
N ASP A 572 -18.07 34.01 -11.70
CA ASP A 572 -19.39 34.64 -11.57
C ASP A 572 -20.34 33.65 -10.89
N ALA A 573 -20.66 33.92 -9.63
CA ALA A 573 -21.45 33.02 -8.81
C ALA A 573 -22.86 32.78 -9.38
N SER A 574 -23.47 33.79 -10.02
CA SER A 574 -24.80 33.63 -10.61
C SER A 574 -24.75 32.73 -11.83
N LYS A 575 -23.74 32.91 -12.69
CA LYS A 575 -23.54 32.06 -13.87
C LYS A 575 -23.18 30.63 -13.48
N ALA A 576 -22.24 30.45 -12.57
CA ALA A 576 -21.82 29.14 -12.08
C ALA A 576 -23.02 28.38 -11.47
N LEU A 577 -23.84 29.04 -10.66
CA LEU A 577 -25.05 28.44 -10.10
C LEU A 577 -26.05 28.04 -11.19
N GLN A 578 -26.31 28.90 -12.17
CA GLN A 578 -27.25 28.62 -13.25
C GLN A 578 -26.81 27.39 -14.06
N ASP A 579 -25.55 27.36 -14.46
CA ASP A 579 -25.00 26.29 -15.30
C ASP A 579 -24.96 24.96 -14.53
N ALA A 580 -24.48 24.99 -13.28
CA ALA A 580 -24.33 23.80 -12.45
C ALA A 580 -25.67 23.24 -11.93
N TRP A 581 -26.60 24.07 -11.47
CA TRP A 581 -27.85 23.59 -10.85
C TRP A 581 -28.65 22.68 -11.78
N SER A 582 -28.73 23.06 -13.06
CA SER A 582 -29.44 22.28 -14.08
C SER A 582 -28.84 20.89 -14.34
N LYS A 583 -27.63 20.63 -13.84
CA LYS A 583 -26.87 19.39 -14.04
C LYS A 583 -26.85 18.49 -12.81
N LEU A 584 -27.44 18.90 -11.69
CA LEU A 584 -27.63 18.04 -10.52
C LEU A 584 -28.59 16.87 -10.78
N ASN A 585 -29.43 16.93 -11.82
CA ASN A 585 -30.31 15.82 -12.24
C ASN A 585 -29.79 15.10 -13.50
N HIS A 586 -28.50 15.24 -13.85
CA HIS A 586 -27.95 14.55 -15.01
C HIS A 586 -27.83 13.04 -14.75
N ASP A 587 -27.98 12.19 -15.77
CA ASP A 587 -27.91 10.73 -15.59
C ASP A 587 -26.49 10.25 -15.21
N ASP A 588 -25.46 10.89 -15.76
CA ASP A 588 -24.05 10.62 -15.41
C ASP A 588 -23.67 11.22 -14.03
N ARG A 589 -23.18 10.36 -13.13
CA ARG A 589 -22.76 10.73 -11.77
C ARG A 589 -21.57 11.68 -11.72
N ASN A 590 -20.60 11.58 -12.64
CA ASN A 590 -19.42 12.47 -12.64
C ASN A 590 -19.82 13.89 -13.06
N VAL A 591 -20.79 14.03 -13.98
CA VAL A 591 -21.40 15.33 -14.32
C VAL A 591 -22.11 15.92 -13.10
N ARG A 592 -22.94 15.14 -12.39
CA ARG A 592 -23.58 15.58 -11.14
C ARG A 592 -22.56 16.00 -10.08
N TYR A 593 -21.50 15.21 -9.92
CA TYR A 593 -20.42 15.48 -8.98
C TYR A 593 -19.74 16.82 -9.26
N ALA A 594 -19.33 17.07 -10.51
CA ALA A 594 -18.70 18.33 -10.90
C ALA A 594 -19.66 19.52 -10.69
N ALA A 595 -20.93 19.37 -11.04
CA ALA A 595 -21.94 20.39 -10.76
C ALA A 595 -22.07 20.68 -9.26
N ARG A 596 -22.08 19.64 -8.42
CA ARG A 596 -22.18 19.79 -6.96
C ARG A 596 -20.96 20.48 -6.38
N VAL A 597 -19.74 20.11 -6.80
CA VAL A 597 -18.49 20.78 -6.36
C VAL A 597 -18.52 22.27 -6.73
N ALA A 598 -18.97 22.62 -7.93
CA ALA A 598 -19.12 24.02 -8.34
C ALA A 598 -20.08 24.78 -7.40
N ILE A 599 -21.22 24.19 -7.03
CA ILE A 599 -22.21 24.79 -6.13
C ILE A 599 -21.69 24.91 -4.69
N GLU A 600 -20.98 23.90 -4.19
CA GLU A 600 -20.40 23.88 -2.84
C GLU A 600 -19.40 25.01 -2.59
N LYS A 601 -18.81 25.59 -3.66
CA LYS A 601 -17.93 26.76 -3.58
C LYS A 601 -18.68 28.09 -3.54
N LEU A 602 -19.98 28.12 -3.82
CA LEU A 602 -20.77 29.35 -3.87
C LEU A 602 -21.37 29.68 -2.50
N PRO A 603 -21.58 30.98 -2.19
CA PRO A 603 -22.29 31.39 -0.98
C PRO A 603 -23.66 30.71 -0.87
N VAL A 604 -23.89 30.01 0.24
CA VAL A 604 -25.10 29.20 0.51
C VAL A 604 -26.40 29.99 0.28
N ALA A 605 -26.42 31.27 0.68
CA ALA A 605 -27.58 32.14 0.54
C ALA A 605 -28.10 32.29 -0.90
N LEU A 606 -27.27 32.01 -1.92
CA LEU A 606 -27.67 32.08 -3.33
C LEU A 606 -28.53 30.88 -3.78
N TRP A 607 -28.40 29.73 -3.11
CA TRP A 607 -28.92 28.46 -3.63
C TRP A 607 -29.65 27.58 -2.61
N GLN A 608 -29.56 27.88 -1.32
CA GLN A 608 -30.28 27.15 -0.26
C GLN A 608 -31.78 27.03 -0.55
N GLU A 609 -32.45 28.15 -0.86
CA GLU A 609 -33.89 28.13 -1.15
C GLU A 609 -34.22 27.34 -2.43
N LYS A 610 -33.28 27.23 -3.36
CA LYS A 610 -33.44 26.39 -4.55
C LYS A 610 -33.53 24.91 -4.17
N VAL A 611 -32.73 24.44 -3.21
CA VAL A 611 -32.80 23.05 -2.67
C VAL A 611 -34.22 22.77 -2.19
N PHE A 612 -34.77 23.67 -1.36
CA PHE A 612 -36.08 23.45 -0.75
C PHE A 612 -37.25 23.58 -1.72
N SER A 613 -37.06 24.28 -2.85
CA SER A 613 -38.02 24.34 -3.94
C SER A 613 -37.85 23.25 -5.00
N GLU A 614 -36.77 22.46 -4.94
CA GLU A 614 -36.47 21.44 -5.95
C GLU A 614 -37.52 20.32 -5.94
N THR A 615 -37.84 19.84 -7.14
CA THR A 615 -38.87 18.83 -7.41
C THR A 615 -38.29 17.59 -8.08
N GLN A 616 -37.14 17.73 -8.75
CA GLN A 616 -36.46 16.61 -9.37
C GLN A 616 -35.72 15.79 -8.31
N PRO A 617 -36.05 14.49 -8.14
CA PRO A 617 -35.54 13.68 -7.04
C PRO A 617 -34.01 13.66 -6.92
N VAL A 618 -33.29 13.46 -8.02
CA VAL A 618 -31.83 13.36 -8.00
C VAL A 618 -31.20 14.72 -7.68
N ALA A 619 -31.67 15.81 -8.30
CA ALA A 619 -31.17 17.14 -7.98
C ALA A 619 -31.43 17.55 -6.53
N LEU A 620 -32.58 17.17 -5.98
CA LEU A 620 -32.91 17.40 -4.57
C LEU A 620 -31.93 16.66 -3.65
N ILE A 621 -31.64 15.37 -3.93
CA ILE A 621 -30.67 14.57 -3.17
C ILE A 621 -29.28 15.23 -3.21
N GLU A 622 -28.78 15.56 -4.40
CA GLU A 622 -27.47 16.20 -4.59
C GLU A 622 -27.41 17.58 -3.90
N GLY A 623 -28.49 18.36 -3.96
CA GLY A 623 -28.62 19.66 -3.30
C GLY A 623 -28.61 19.55 -1.78
N ILE A 624 -29.26 18.54 -1.20
CA ILE A 624 -29.24 18.28 0.25
C ILE A 624 -27.86 17.84 0.70
N ILE A 625 -27.18 16.97 -0.06
CA ILE A 625 -25.79 16.56 0.22
C ILE A 625 -24.87 17.79 0.27
N ALA A 626 -24.95 18.65 -0.75
CA ALA A 626 -24.17 19.89 -0.80
C ALA A 626 -24.47 20.79 0.40
N LEU A 627 -25.76 21.00 0.69
CA LEU A 627 -26.19 21.90 1.76
C LEU A 627 -25.71 21.41 3.12
N ALA A 628 -25.93 20.13 3.45
CA ALA A 628 -25.48 19.54 4.70
C ALA A 628 -23.95 19.66 4.89
N ARG A 629 -23.17 19.39 3.83
CA ARG A 629 -21.70 19.48 3.87
C ARG A 629 -21.21 20.91 4.08
N VAL A 630 -21.80 21.89 3.39
CA VAL A 630 -21.36 23.29 3.46
C VAL A 630 -21.82 23.96 4.76
N THR A 631 -23.05 23.73 5.21
CA THR A 631 -23.59 24.40 6.41
C THR A 631 -23.13 23.77 7.72
N GLY A 632 -22.84 22.46 7.72
CA GLY A 632 -22.29 21.77 8.89
C GLY A 632 -20.77 21.72 8.94
N ALA A 633 -20.07 22.48 8.10
CA ALA A 633 -18.62 22.66 8.18
C ALA A 633 -18.26 23.56 9.39
N LYS A 634 -18.33 23.03 10.62
CA LYS A 634 -17.68 23.64 11.80
C LYS A 634 -16.35 22.92 12.08
N ALA A 635 -15.36 23.70 12.53
CA ALA A 635 -13.91 23.48 12.50
C ALA A 635 -13.42 22.02 12.56
N ASN A 636 -12.53 21.70 11.62
CA ASN A 636 -11.64 20.53 11.58
C ASN A 636 -11.32 20.02 12.98
N SER A 637 -11.74 18.79 13.28
CA SER A 637 -11.25 18.08 14.45
C SER A 637 -9.72 18.14 14.41
N GLU A 638 -9.11 18.66 15.47
CA GLU A 638 -7.65 18.76 15.57
C GLU A 638 -7.08 17.34 15.43
N GLY A 639 -6.59 17.01 14.24
CA GLY A 639 -5.93 15.75 13.97
C GLY A 639 -4.77 15.60 14.93
N GLY A 640 -4.82 14.57 15.75
CA GLY A 640 -3.80 14.27 16.75
C GLY A 640 -3.70 12.76 16.93
N ARG A 641 -2.47 12.25 17.00
CA ARG A 641 -2.24 10.90 17.50
C ARG A 641 -2.78 10.88 18.94
N PRO A 642 -3.80 10.07 19.26
CA PRO A 642 -4.39 10.12 20.59
C PRO A 642 -3.31 9.80 21.63
N THR A 643 -3.35 10.51 22.76
CA THR A 643 -2.27 10.58 23.78
C THR A 643 -1.94 9.24 24.45
N ALA A 644 -2.80 8.24 24.33
CA ALA A 644 -2.56 6.84 24.70
C ALA A 644 -3.11 5.95 23.60
N LYS A 645 -2.49 4.80 23.26
CA LYS A 645 -3.01 3.80 22.29
C LYS A 645 -4.53 3.69 22.47
N PRO A 646 -5.40 4.30 21.63
CA PRO A 646 -6.82 4.07 21.83
C PRO A 646 -7.08 2.57 21.71
N THR A 647 -7.70 1.99 22.71
CA THR A 647 -8.30 0.66 22.58
C THR A 647 -9.72 0.78 22.02
N GLY A 648 -10.08 1.92 21.41
CA GLY A 648 -11.45 2.27 21.00
C GLY A 648 -11.57 3.11 19.72
N THR A 649 -12.76 3.69 19.52
CA THR A 649 -13.21 4.37 18.31
C THR A 649 -12.55 5.74 18.09
N SER A 650 -12.59 6.24 16.85
CA SER A 650 -11.97 7.52 16.46
C SER A 650 -12.79 8.77 16.72
N SER A 651 -14.10 8.58 16.83
CA SER A 651 -15.12 9.60 16.94
C SER A 651 -16.11 9.15 18.00
N GLY A 652 -16.65 10.09 18.75
CA GLY A 652 -17.85 9.83 19.55
C GLY A 652 -19.05 9.57 18.63
N PRO A 653 -20.18 9.08 19.19
CA PRO A 653 -21.44 9.07 18.45
C PRO A 653 -21.80 10.49 17.98
N ILE A 654 -22.65 10.59 16.96
CA ILE A 654 -23.19 11.90 16.53
C ILE A 654 -23.86 12.60 17.72
N GLY A 655 -23.58 13.88 17.89
CA GLY A 655 -24.23 14.71 18.92
C GLY A 655 -25.65 15.09 18.51
N TYR A 656 -26.43 15.61 19.45
CA TYR A 656 -27.74 16.20 19.14
C TYR A 656 -27.60 17.48 18.32
N VAL A 657 -28.62 17.77 17.52
CA VAL A 657 -28.72 19.01 16.75
C VAL A 657 -28.59 20.22 17.66
N SER A 658 -27.78 21.20 17.26
CA SER A 658 -27.63 22.43 18.02
C SER A 658 -28.83 23.37 17.78
N PRO A 659 -29.24 24.20 18.76
CA PRO A 659 -30.42 25.06 18.62
C PRO A 659 -30.44 25.93 17.36
N GLU A 660 -29.28 26.41 16.91
CA GLU A 660 -29.14 27.22 15.70
C GLU A 660 -29.33 26.43 14.39
N ASN A 661 -29.24 25.10 14.43
CA ASN A 661 -29.37 24.22 13.26
C ASN A 661 -30.76 23.57 13.15
N VAL A 662 -31.58 23.59 14.20
CA VAL A 662 -32.90 22.90 14.24
C VAL A 662 -33.80 23.29 13.06
N GLU A 663 -33.90 24.59 12.74
CA GLU A 663 -34.73 25.04 11.63
C GLU A 663 -34.21 24.51 10.29
N LEU A 664 -32.90 24.60 10.05
CA LEU A 664 -32.28 24.15 8.81
C LEU A 664 -32.41 22.64 8.64
N GLU A 665 -32.13 21.87 9.70
CA GLU A 665 -32.28 20.42 9.76
C GLU A 665 -33.72 20.01 9.44
N GLY A 666 -34.71 20.60 10.12
CA GLY A 666 -36.12 20.32 9.87
C GLY A 666 -36.53 20.58 8.43
N ARG A 667 -36.06 21.68 7.83
CA ARG A 667 -36.33 22.00 6.42
C ARG A 667 -35.70 20.98 5.45
N MET A 668 -34.49 20.50 5.74
CA MET A 668 -33.84 19.46 4.94
C MET A 668 -34.56 18.11 5.04
N LEU A 669 -34.94 17.70 6.25
CA LEU A 669 -35.70 16.46 6.48
C LEU A 669 -37.06 16.50 5.78
N LEU A 670 -37.78 17.62 5.87
CA LEU A 670 -39.04 17.82 5.15
C LEU A 670 -38.84 17.79 3.63
N ALA A 671 -37.74 18.36 3.13
CA ALA A 671 -37.43 18.32 1.71
C ALA A 671 -37.16 16.88 1.24
N LEU A 672 -36.34 16.09 1.95
CA LEU A 672 -36.16 14.66 1.66
C LEU A 672 -37.45 13.87 1.74
N GLY A 673 -38.38 14.24 2.64
CA GLY A 673 -39.72 13.65 2.72
C GLY A 673 -40.53 13.71 1.43
N LYS A 674 -40.22 14.64 0.50
CA LYS A 674 -40.84 14.70 -0.83
C LYS A 674 -40.50 13.50 -1.71
N LEU A 675 -39.45 12.75 -1.40
CA LEU A 675 -39.05 11.54 -2.11
C LEU A 675 -39.95 10.34 -1.77
N VAL A 676 -40.78 10.43 -0.72
CA VAL A 676 -41.71 9.35 -0.35
C VAL A 676 -42.66 9.05 -1.51
N GLY A 677 -42.62 7.79 -1.99
CA GLY A 677 -43.41 7.34 -3.14
C GLY A 677 -42.74 7.58 -4.50
N ALA A 678 -41.57 8.22 -4.55
CA ALA A 678 -40.78 8.34 -5.78
C ALA A 678 -40.21 6.98 -6.19
N LYS A 679 -40.19 6.71 -7.50
CA LYS A 679 -39.53 5.53 -8.06
C LYS A 679 -38.05 5.85 -8.26
N LEU A 680 -37.23 5.43 -7.29
CA LEU A 680 -35.79 5.62 -7.31
C LEU A 680 -35.08 4.31 -7.71
N THR A 681 -34.04 4.41 -8.52
CA THR A 681 -33.06 3.35 -8.78
C THR A 681 -32.28 3.02 -7.50
N LEU A 682 -31.55 1.90 -7.49
CA LEU A 682 -30.74 1.51 -6.31
C LEU A 682 -29.73 2.59 -5.92
N ASP A 683 -29.01 3.17 -6.89
CA ASP A 683 -28.01 4.21 -6.63
C ASP A 683 -28.65 5.48 -6.07
N GLU A 684 -29.85 5.84 -6.55
CA GLU A 684 -30.61 6.99 -6.03
C GLU A 684 -31.15 6.75 -4.63
N GLN A 685 -31.56 5.51 -4.31
CA GLN A 685 -31.97 5.13 -2.95
C GLN A 685 -30.78 5.22 -1.98
N LEU A 686 -29.62 4.69 -2.37
CA LEU A 686 -28.39 4.80 -1.57
C LEU A 686 -27.97 6.26 -1.39
N ALA A 687 -28.09 7.08 -2.44
CA ALA A 687 -27.81 8.51 -2.38
C ALA A 687 -28.78 9.26 -1.46
N ALA A 688 -30.07 8.91 -1.46
CA ALA A 688 -31.05 9.49 -0.55
C ALA A 688 -30.78 9.12 0.92
N LEU A 689 -30.39 7.86 1.20
CA LEU A 689 -29.94 7.45 2.52
C LEU A 689 -28.69 8.22 2.94
N ARG A 690 -27.71 8.37 2.04
CA ARG A 690 -26.51 9.17 2.30
C ARG A 690 -26.83 10.65 2.58
N ALA A 691 -27.81 11.22 1.90
CA ALA A 691 -28.27 12.58 2.18
C ALA A 691 -28.85 12.70 3.59
N LEU A 692 -29.67 11.72 4.02
CA LEU A 692 -30.16 11.65 5.39
C LEU A 692 -29.01 11.48 6.41
N GLU A 693 -28.05 10.59 6.15
CA GLU A 693 -26.86 10.44 7.00
C GLU A 693 -26.13 11.76 7.16
N LEU A 694 -25.90 12.50 6.07
CA LEU A 694 -25.16 13.76 6.13
C LEU A 694 -25.91 14.84 6.92
N ILE A 695 -27.25 14.88 6.88
CA ILE A 695 -28.04 15.74 7.77
C ILE A 695 -27.72 15.39 9.23
N LEU A 696 -27.83 14.11 9.60
CA LEU A 696 -27.61 13.63 10.98
C LEU A 696 -26.17 13.83 11.45
N ILE A 697 -25.20 13.62 10.56
CA ILE A 697 -23.76 13.76 10.83
C ILE A 697 -23.38 15.23 11.02
N ARG A 698 -23.85 16.11 10.11
CA ARG A 698 -23.34 17.48 9.97
C ARG A 698 -24.15 18.50 10.75
N LEU A 699 -25.45 18.30 10.90
CA LEU A 699 -26.32 19.18 11.69
C LEU A 699 -26.58 18.64 13.09
N GLY A 700 -26.57 17.31 13.24
CA GLY A 700 -26.73 16.59 14.51
C GLY A 700 -27.95 15.66 14.47
N LYS A 701 -28.12 14.88 15.54
CA LYS A 701 -29.27 14.00 15.75
C LYS A 701 -30.49 14.83 16.20
N PRO A 702 -31.66 14.68 15.55
CA PRO A 702 -32.89 15.37 15.95
C PRO A 702 -33.39 14.97 17.34
N GLU A 703 -34.39 15.70 17.83
CA GLU A 703 -35.16 15.31 19.02
C GLU A 703 -35.85 13.94 18.84
N ALA A 704 -36.21 13.32 19.97
CA ALA A 704 -36.67 11.93 20.01
C ALA A 704 -37.96 11.68 19.20
N ASP A 705 -38.86 12.66 19.10
CA ASP A 705 -40.09 12.56 18.33
C ASP A 705 -39.84 12.53 16.81
N ILE A 706 -38.89 13.35 16.33
CA ILE A 706 -38.45 13.34 14.92
C ILE A 706 -37.68 12.05 14.63
N CYS A 707 -36.80 11.59 15.52
CA CYS A 707 -36.14 10.29 15.40
C CYS A 707 -37.16 9.13 15.28
N ALA A 708 -38.22 9.14 16.09
CA ALA A 708 -39.28 8.14 16.02
C ALA A 708 -40.04 8.16 14.69
N GLN A 709 -40.27 9.34 14.10
CA GLN A 709 -40.89 9.49 12.78
C GLN A 709 -40.00 8.93 11.67
N ILE A 710 -38.70 9.28 11.68
CA ILE A 710 -37.72 8.75 10.72
C ILE A 710 -37.64 7.23 10.85
N SER A 711 -37.53 6.72 12.08
CA SER A 711 -37.49 5.28 12.38
C SER A 711 -38.72 4.56 11.82
N THR A 712 -39.93 5.09 12.08
CA THR A 712 -41.19 4.52 11.56
C THR A 712 -41.20 4.45 10.03
N ALA A 713 -40.72 5.50 9.35
CA ALA A 713 -40.68 5.55 7.90
C ALA A 713 -39.69 4.52 7.31
N LEU A 714 -38.48 4.44 7.87
CA LEU A 714 -37.45 3.49 7.43
C LEU A 714 -37.81 2.04 7.78
N ASP A 715 -38.55 1.81 8.86
CA ASP A 715 -38.98 0.48 9.29
C ASP A 715 -39.95 -0.20 8.33
N LEU A 716 -40.66 0.57 7.49
CA LEU A 716 -41.53 0.03 6.45
C LEU A 716 -40.75 -0.64 5.32
N VAL A 717 -39.48 -0.25 5.12
CA VAL A 717 -38.61 -0.76 4.06
C VAL A 717 -37.48 -1.64 4.60
N TYR A 718 -37.13 -1.53 5.88
CA TYR A 718 -36.09 -2.37 6.50
C TYR A 718 -36.69 -3.66 7.12
N PRO A 719 -36.24 -4.86 6.73
CA PRO A 719 -35.18 -5.16 5.76
C PRO A 719 -35.63 -5.14 4.28
N THR A 720 -34.69 -4.87 3.38
CA THR A 720 -34.84 -4.96 1.92
C THR A 720 -34.17 -6.23 1.37
N GLU A 721 -34.37 -6.52 0.08
CA GLU A 721 -33.63 -7.58 -0.63
C GLU A 721 -32.16 -7.22 -0.93
N ASN A 722 -31.79 -5.93 -0.88
CA ASN A 722 -30.45 -5.46 -1.24
C ASN A 722 -29.55 -5.32 0.00
N ALA A 723 -28.38 -5.95 -0.05
CA ALA A 723 -27.43 -5.96 1.05
C ALA A 723 -26.87 -4.56 1.39
N PHE A 724 -26.62 -3.71 0.40
CA PHE A 724 -26.08 -2.36 0.61
C PHE A 724 -27.11 -1.42 1.22
N LEU A 725 -28.36 -1.44 0.75
CA LEU A 725 -29.45 -0.71 1.41
C LEU A 725 -29.60 -1.11 2.87
N ASN A 726 -29.53 -2.41 3.16
CA ASN A 726 -29.61 -2.89 4.54
C ASN A 726 -28.43 -2.43 5.40
N ARG A 727 -27.22 -2.24 4.83
CA ARG A 727 -26.07 -1.69 5.58
C ARG A 727 -26.34 -0.24 5.97
N GLU A 728 -26.75 0.60 5.02
CA GLU A 728 -27.03 2.03 5.30
C GLU A 728 -28.23 2.19 6.26
N LEU A 729 -29.33 1.47 6.02
CA LEU A 729 -30.51 1.49 6.89
C LEU A 729 -30.18 1.05 8.32
N CYS A 730 -29.41 -0.02 8.49
CA CYS A 730 -28.98 -0.49 9.80
C CYS A 730 -28.18 0.59 10.54
N GLN A 731 -27.23 1.26 9.87
CA GLN A 731 -26.43 2.31 10.48
C GLN A 731 -27.28 3.51 10.92
N ILE A 732 -28.18 3.99 10.06
CA ILE A 732 -29.07 5.11 10.38
C ILE A 732 -29.99 4.75 11.54
N LEU A 733 -30.66 3.59 11.49
CA LEU A 733 -31.59 3.13 12.52
C LEU A 733 -30.90 2.94 13.87
N VAL A 734 -29.65 2.48 13.89
CA VAL A 734 -28.83 2.42 15.12
C VAL A 734 -28.54 3.83 15.63
N ALA A 735 -28.15 4.77 14.77
CA ALA A 735 -27.80 6.13 15.19
C ALA A 735 -28.98 6.92 15.79
N ILE A 736 -30.21 6.64 15.34
CA ILE A 736 -31.44 7.28 15.82
C ILE A 736 -32.18 6.45 16.90
N ASP A 737 -31.54 5.44 17.47
CA ASP A 737 -32.05 4.57 18.53
C ASP A 737 -33.39 3.89 18.20
N SER A 738 -33.54 3.34 16.99
CA SER A 738 -34.74 2.60 16.61
C SER A 738 -34.96 1.37 17.52
N PRO A 739 -36.17 1.17 18.09
CA PRO A 739 -36.44 0.06 19.00
C PRO A 739 -36.52 -1.31 18.31
N THR A 740 -36.60 -1.34 16.98
CA THR A 740 -36.77 -2.57 16.19
C THR A 740 -35.49 -3.01 15.49
N VAL A 741 -34.47 -2.13 15.39
CA VAL A 741 -33.28 -2.37 14.56
C VAL A 741 -32.51 -3.60 15.00
N VAL A 742 -32.37 -3.83 16.31
CA VAL A 742 -31.61 -4.97 16.85
C VAL A 742 -32.25 -6.28 16.43
N SER A 743 -33.55 -6.46 16.64
CA SER A 743 -34.25 -7.72 16.32
C SER A 743 -34.28 -8.01 14.83
N LYS A 744 -34.58 -7.01 13.99
CA LYS A 744 -34.57 -7.14 12.53
C LYS A 744 -33.19 -7.44 11.98
N THR A 745 -32.15 -6.78 12.50
CA THR A 745 -30.77 -6.97 12.03
C THR A 745 -30.23 -8.34 12.44
N LEU A 746 -30.55 -8.83 13.64
CA LEU A 746 -30.19 -10.20 14.05
C LEU A 746 -30.83 -11.26 13.14
N ALA A 747 -32.08 -11.05 12.70
CA ALA A 747 -32.74 -11.92 11.73
C ALA A 747 -32.05 -11.88 10.34
N LEU A 748 -31.60 -10.70 9.90
CA LEU A 748 -30.79 -10.57 8.67
C LEU A 748 -29.44 -11.28 8.79
N MET A 749 -28.74 -11.13 9.92
CA MET A 749 -27.46 -11.79 10.16
C MET A 749 -27.58 -13.31 10.05
N ALA A 750 -28.67 -13.89 10.55
CA ALA A 750 -28.92 -15.33 10.50
C ALA A 750 -29.09 -15.88 9.07
N THR A 751 -29.42 -15.03 8.09
CA THR A 751 -29.71 -15.42 6.70
C THR A 751 -28.78 -14.75 5.66
N ALA A 752 -27.83 -13.94 6.13
CA ALA A 752 -26.88 -13.23 5.28
C ALA A 752 -26.05 -14.23 4.45
N LYS A 753 -26.07 -14.04 3.13
CA LYS A 753 -25.28 -14.86 2.20
C LYS A 753 -23.81 -14.48 2.29
N ASP A 754 -22.95 -15.48 2.09
CA ASP A 754 -21.54 -15.25 1.83
C ASP A 754 -21.40 -14.70 0.40
N ASP A 755 -20.84 -13.49 0.28
CA ASP A 755 -20.59 -12.79 -0.97
C ASP A 755 -19.09 -12.76 -1.32
N PHE A 756 -18.32 -13.74 -0.82
CA PHE A 756 -16.89 -13.87 -1.06
C PHE A 756 -16.52 -13.68 -2.55
N GLN A 757 -15.64 -12.73 -2.78
CA GLN A 757 -14.98 -12.50 -4.07
C GLN A 757 -13.49 -12.81 -3.93
N GLU A 758 -12.97 -13.59 -4.87
CA GLU A 758 -11.54 -13.84 -4.96
C GLU A 758 -10.80 -12.54 -5.24
N VAL A 759 -9.87 -12.17 -4.36
CA VAL A 759 -9.18 -10.87 -4.42
C VAL A 759 -8.02 -10.84 -5.42
N ALA A 760 -7.44 -12.00 -5.73
CA ALA A 760 -6.42 -12.19 -6.77
C ALA A 760 -6.30 -13.68 -7.10
N THR A 761 -5.86 -13.99 -8.31
CA THR A 761 -5.61 -15.36 -8.76
C THR A 761 -4.41 -16.00 -8.03
N ASP A 762 -4.43 -17.32 -7.90
CA ASP A 762 -3.29 -18.09 -7.38
C ASP A 762 -1.98 -17.84 -8.14
N ALA A 763 -2.07 -17.60 -9.46
CA ALA A 763 -0.91 -17.29 -10.29
C ALA A 763 -0.21 -16.01 -9.82
N VAL A 764 -0.97 -14.92 -9.59
CA VAL A 764 -0.46 -13.65 -9.06
C VAL A 764 0.07 -13.84 -7.64
N LEU A 765 -0.72 -14.45 -6.76
CA LEU A 765 -0.33 -14.65 -5.35
C LEU A 765 0.95 -15.49 -5.21
N SER A 766 1.13 -16.48 -6.07
CA SER A 766 2.34 -17.33 -6.08
C SER A 766 3.62 -16.55 -6.41
N ARG A 767 3.54 -15.33 -6.94
CA ARG A 767 4.72 -14.49 -7.22
C ARG A 767 5.37 -13.99 -5.92
N ASN A 768 4.63 -13.94 -4.82
CA ASN A 768 5.17 -13.55 -3.52
C ASN A 768 4.46 -14.26 -2.36
N GLU A 769 5.03 -15.38 -1.92
CA GLU A 769 4.49 -16.21 -0.84
C GLU A 769 4.34 -15.46 0.48
N GLY A 770 5.26 -14.54 0.80
CA GLY A 770 5.23 -13.77 2.04
C GLY A 770 4.02 -12.85 2.13
N TYR A 771 3.72 -12.13 1.05
CA TYR A 771 2.58 -11.22 0.97
C TYR A 771 1.26 -11.92 0.62
N ALA A 772 1.28 -13.11 0.03
CA ALA A 772 0.08 -13.88 -0.26
C ALA A 772 -0.67 -14.41 0.98
N ASN A 773 -0.02 -14.42 2.15
CA ASN A 773 -0.58 -15.03 3.36
C ASN A 773 -1.92 -14.42 3.79
N ALA A 774 -2.06 -13.09 3.77
CA ALA A 774 -3.31 -12.43 4.16
C ALA A 774 -4.46 -12.78 3.21
N ALA A 775 -4.23 -12.71 1.90
CA ALA A 775 -5.21 -13.07 0.88
C ALA A 775 -5.64 -14.54 0.99
N ARG A 776 -4.68 -15.48 1.15
CA ARG A 776 -4.97 -16.91 1.30
C ARG A 776 -5.69 -17.22 2.61
N ALA A 777 -5.35 -16.55 3.71
CA ALA A 777 -6.02 -16.73 5.00
C ALA A 777 -7.48 -16.26 4.94
N ALA A 778 -7.75 -15.14 4.27
CA ALA A 778 -9.11 -14.67 4.05
C ALA A 778 -9.90 -15.60 3.12
N ALA A 779 -9.28 -16.10 2.05
CA ALA A 779 -9.90 -17.09 1.16
C ALA A 779 -10.24 -18.43 1.86
N GLY A 780 -9.41 -18.84 2.82
CA GLY A 780 -9.61 -20.04 3.63
C GLY A 780 -10.68 -19.90 4.72
N SER A 781 -10.81 -18.71 5.33
CA SER A 781 -11.79 -18.45 6.40
C SER A 781 -13.14 -17.94 5.92
N ARG A 782 -13.19 -17.29 4.74
CA ARG A 782 -14.39 -16.70 4.10
C ARG A 782 -15.24 -15.88 5.07
N PRO A 783 -14.68 -14.80 5.66
CA PRO A 783 -15.43 -13.95 6.56
C PRO A 783 -16.65 -13.35 5.83
N ASN A 784 -17.84 -13.50 6.42
CA ASN A 784 -19.05 -12.94 5.83
C ASN A 784 -19.08 -11.42 6.06
N ALA A 785 -18.74 -10.65 5.02
CA ALA A 785 -18.63 -9.20 5.09
C ALA A 785 -19.95 -8.53 5.51
N GLN A 786 -21.10 -9.11 5.13
CA GLN A 786 -22.41 -8.61 5.52
C GLN A 786 -22.67 -8.77 7.02
N GLN A 787 -22.41 -9.95 7.58
CA GLN A 787 -22.54 -10.19 9.02
C GLN A 787 -21.60 -9.29 9.82
N ILE A 788 -20.36 -9.10 9.34
CA ILE A 788 -19.39 -8.18 9.97
C ILE A 788 -19.94 -6.75 9.95
N SER A 789 -20.50 -6.29 8.83
CA SER A 789 -21.08 -4.95 8.72
C SER A 789 -22.22 -4.73 9.73
N TYR A 790 -23.12 -5.70 9.86
CA TYR A 790 -24.22 -5.63 10.82
C TYR A 790 -23.75 -5.66 12.27
N MET A 791 -22.85 -6.58 12.62
CA MET A 791 -22.26 -6.66 13.96
C MET A 791 -21.52 -5.36 14.30
N PHE A 792 -20.80 -4.80 13.34
CA PHE A 792 -20.11 -3.53 13.49
C PHE A 792 -21.07 -2.37 13.77
N ALA A 793 -22.22 -2.32 13.09
CA ALA A 793 -23.24 -1.32 13.37
C ALA A 793 -23.86 -1.53 14.76
N LEU A 794 -24.35 -2.75 15.04
CA LEU A 794 -25.08 -3.11 16.26
C LEU A 794 -24.28 -2.93 17.56
N ARG A 795 -22.95 -2.93 17.51
CA ARG A 795 -22.13 -2.63 18.71
C ARG A 795 -22.40 -1.23 19.28
N ASN A 796 -22.98 -0.33 18.49
CA ASN A 796 -23.33 1.04 18.88
C ASN A 796 -24.80 1.18 19.27
N ALA A 797 -25.61 0.11 19.18
CA ALA A 797 -27.02 0.17 19.55
C ALA A 797 -27.17 0.34 21.07
N THR A 798 -28.03 1.26 21.48
CA THR A 798 -28.46 1.41 22.87
C THR A 798 -29.63 0.48 23.15
N ALA A 799 -29.62 -0.17 24.32
CA ALA A 799 -30.60 -1.17 24.73
C ALA A 799 -31.99 -0.61 25.02
#